data_AF-A0A543BQQ1-F1
#
_entry.id   AF-A0A543BQQ1-F1
#
_cell.length_a   1.000
_cell.length_b   1.000
_cell.length_c   1.000
_cell.angle_alpha   90.00
_cell.angle_beta   90.00
_cell.angle_gamma   90.00
#
_symmetry.space_group_name_H-M   'P 1'
#
loop_
_entity.id
_entity.type
_entity.pdbx_description
1 polymer ?
#
loop_
_entity_poly.entity_id
_entity_poly.type
_entity_poly.pdbx_seq_one_letter_code
_entity_poly.pdbx_strand_id
1 'polypeptide(L)'
;MGTRRTSTTAALDARRPDALFDPAWYFATYGDVAAVTRDGWGHFVAHGEREGRSPGPSFDPDFYRRTHLALEGTHPFTHYVTQGRLRGHAPRAVAVTAAQSRRAMRAALQDRLNPVLLVGNDARSAGGPLLLLEIARRLRARGRSPVFLLKQGGPLFDRFAALGPTMIADEGWDLAALGAELPADLPILANTGWGALLAEQLGVAQRSTVLVHEMPDYLVAQDLLGPVSRARAVVTSMPVMEAELARLLVPSPRLRTIIPGIRTPSPSRRGERRVRRRLAAQYASPSRVFLGAGYADERKGFDLFLDAAQKIAAVDARATFVWLGELSGWARPMADRALSRGLRLALPGFRADADDWYAATDVYLLTSRQDPGPTTVMNAAGIGVPFVGLDADIGLRALPDVIAATGEFVADTDALAARAQEVARTSSAGTRVRRAAFVRSYQSLDRYVDSLEEVVTEGASAGARIGFAGRARARVRLVSLRMRQSNLLPSLVQRTGAAALRTIRVVRRRVPVVAAHAAALVTRRLVSVAVVQTSRGRSTLESLPDPVHQDASAIVRLAPGDRVWAESPRVLAVMPEQADLHIVRRTGETPWALVRDLESSARRVARVTQYDAATAPRWARTGGLPPRPRRGSGVGGVPHPSVTLAPRGSIRLPRSIGVFVHAYYLDLAVQIAERLAIIDHPVSLYVSTTDEARADQLRSLLPDAVIRVFPNQGRDIAPKVFGFAPEHAAHDIVLHLHTKRSPHRSDLSGWMSHILDCLLPSPEGVAAILALLTETERIGMVGPALHPSLGETVQWGPNRAIAEVVTWGRGWPALPESDRLSFAAGSMFWARSSALRAVQQLEIPTEAFSDSPETDGTLAHAVERLIGVSCGVAGFDQVFVNPVEPPTGETTPLTPAEVERIVRRRRGFRHDG
;
A
#
# COMPACT_ATOMS: atom_id res chain seq x y z
N MET A 1 -26.40 2.72 38.53
CA MET A 1 -25.53 3.89 38.77
C MET A 1 -24.13 3.56 38.28
N GLY A 2 -23.57 4.33 37.34
CA GLY A 2 -22.16 4.33 36.88
C GLY A 2 -21.74 3.22 35.88
N THR A 3 -21.80 3.41 34.53
CA THR A 3 -20.78 3.98 33.59
C THR A 3 -19.50 3.14 33.41
N ARG A 4 -18.91 2.79 32.24
CA ARG A 4 -18.94 3.18 30.80
C ARG A 4 -18.09 2.13 30.02
N ARG A 5 -18.48 1.53 28.87
CA ARG A 5 -18.44 1.95 27.44
C ARG A 5 -17.03 2.18 26.84
N THR A 6 -16.68 1.50 25.73
CA THR A 6 -16.04 2.10 24.52
C THR A 6 -16.05 1.18 23.28
N SER A 7 -16.41 1.75 22.14
CA SER A 7 -16.04 1.32 20.78
C SER A 7 -15.38 2.51 20.05
N THR A 8 -14.90 2.22 18.83
CA THR A 8 -14.64 3.08 17.65
C THR A 8 -13.30 3.82 17.50
N THR A 9 -12.82 3.90 16.24
CA THR A 9 -12.32 5.16 15.65
C THR A 9 -13.43 6.17 15.84
N ALA A 10 -13.44 6.78 17.02
CA ALA A 10 -14.50 7.64 17.49
C ALA A 10 -14.43 8.95 16.70
N ALA A 11 -15.53 9.37 16.08
CA ALA A 11 -15.79 10.80 16.11
C ALA A 11 -15.65 11.18 17.58
N LEU A 12 -14.78 12.15 17.91
CA LEU A 12 -14.64 12.64 19.28
C LEU A 12 -16.05 12.88 19.79
N ASP A 13 -16.52 12.03 20.70
CA ASP A 13 -17.91 12.07 21.14
C ASP A 13 -18.06 13.41 21.83
N ALA A 14 -18.76 14.37 21.23
CA ALA A 14 -18.95 15.70 21.82
C ALA A 14 -19.60 15.64 23.22
N ARG A 15 -20.08 14.46 23.64
CA ARG A 15 -20.61 14.18 24.98
C ARG A 15 -19.57 13.60 25.94
N ARG A 16 -18.33 13.36 25.50
CA ARG A 16 -17.24 12.73 26.27
C ARG A 16 -15.85 13.29 25.93
N PRO A 17 -15.26 14.11 26.82
CA PRO A 17 -13.88 14.58 26.65
C PRO A 17 -12.88 13.41 26.69
N ASP A 18 -11.90 13.44 25.78
CA ASP A 18 -10.70 12.58 25.88
C ASP A 18 -9.86 13.02 27.09
N ALA A 19 -9.05 12.12 27.65
CA ALA A 19 -8.17 12.42 28.77
C ALA A 19 -7.13 13.52 28.46
N LEU A 20 -6.91 13.82 27.18
CA LEU A 20 -6.07 14.94 26.73
C LEU A 20 -6.79 16.30 26.73
N PHE A 21 -8.11 16.34 26.89
CA PHE A 21 -8.87 17.59 26.97
C PHE A 21 -9.02 18.04 28.43
N ASP A 22 -8.57 19.26 28.72
CA ASP A 22 -8.66 19.88 30.04
C ASP A 22 -9.62 21.08 29.98
N PRO A 23 -10.86 20.94 30.47
CA PRO A 23 -11.86 22.00 30.37
C PRO A 23 -11.47 23.29 31.11
N ALA A 24 -10.83 23.17 32.28
CA ALA A 24 -10.46 24.34 33.08
C ALA A 24 -9.34 25.12 32.40
N TRP A 25 -8.32 24.41 31.91
CA TRP A 25 -7.25 25.00 31.11
C TRP A 25 -7.77 25.59 29.80
N TYR A 26 -8.69 24.89 29.12
CA TYR A 26 -9.24 25.30 27.83
C TYR A 26 -9.97 26.64 27.95
N PHE A 27 -10.81 26.82 28.97
CA PHE A 27 -11.49 28.11 29.21
C PHE A 27 -10.57 29.21 29.72
N ALA A 28 -9.58 28.87 30.54
CA ALA A 28 -8.57 29.85 30.98
C ALA A 28 -7.71 30.34 29.81
N THR A 29 -7.44 29.47 28.82
CA THR A 29 -6.63 29.77 27.64
C THR A 29 -7.44 30.48 26.55
N TYR A 30 -8.70 30.08 26.35
CA TYR A 30 -9.59 30.58 25.30
C TYR A 30 -10.77 31.35 25.91
N GLY A 31 -10.48 32.57 26.41
CA GLY A 31 -11.48 33.42 27.05
C GLY A 31 -12.63 33.86 26.12
N ASP A 32 -12.38 33.90 24.81
CA ASP A 32 -13.39 34.12 23.79
C ASP A 32 -14.45 33.00 23.79
N VAL A 33 -14.04 31.74 23.95
CA VAL A 33 -14.95 30.59 24.06
C VAL A 33 -15.73 30.62 25.36
N ALA A 34 -15.06 30.98 26.47
CA ALA A 34 -15.69 31.09 27.79
C ALA A 34 -16.82 32.14 27.82
N ALA A 35 -16.74 33.16 26.96
CA ALA A 35 -17.76 34.21 26.84
C ALA A 35 -19.03 33.75 26.09
N VAL A 36 -18.91 32.79 25.17
CA VAL A 36 -20.05 32.34 24.31
C VAL A 36 -20.62 30.97 24.68
N THR A 37 -19.89 30.13 25.41
CA THR A 37 -20.40 28.81 25.81
C THR A 37 -19.78 28.30 27.11
N ARG A 38 -20.53 27.43 27.81
CA ARG A 38 -20.04 26.65 28.96
C ARG A 38 -19.63 25.22 28.58
N ASP A 39 -19.78 24.84 27.31
CA ASP A 39 -19.36 23.53 26.78
C ASP A 39 -18.06 23.67 25.95
N GLY A 40 -16.92 23.62 26.65
CA GLY A 40 -15.60 23.77 26.03
C GLY A 40 -15.23 22.59 25.14
N TRP A 41 -15.68 21.38 25.49
CA TRP A 41 -15.41 20.19 24.69
C TRP A 41 -16.25 20.16 23.42
N GLY A 42 -17.54 20.48 23.52
CA GLY A 42 -18.41 20.64 22.35
C GLY A 42 -17.88 21.71 21.40
N HIS A 43 -17.41 22.85 21.92
CA HIS A 43 -16.74 23.87 21.12
C HIS A 43 -15.47 23.34 20.45
N PHE A 44 -14.61 22.64 21.20
CA PHE A 44 -13.36 22.11 20.66
C PHE A 44 -13.59 21.13 19.50
N VAL A 45 -14.53 20.21 19.64
CA VAL A 45 -14.89 19.23 18.60
C VAL A 45 -15.53 19.91 17.38
N ALA A 46 -16.39 20.90 17.60
CA ALA A 46 -17.09 21.59 16.50
C ALA A 46 -16.20 22.60 15.76
N HIS A 47 -15.33 23.31 16.47
CA HIS A 47 -14.59 24.47 15.97
C HIS A 47 -13.11 24.44 16.35
N GLY A 48 -12.81 24.24 17.63
CA GLY A 48 -11.46 24.41 18.17
C GLY A 48 -10.37 23.61 17.46
N GLU A 49 -10.63 22.35 17.10
CA GLU A 49 -9.65 21.55 16.37
C GLU A 49 -9.39 22.08 14.93
N ARG A 50 -10.41 22.59 14.26
CA ARG A 50 -10.29 23.20 12.92
C ARG A 50 -9.52 24.51 12.97
N GLU A 51 -9.74 25.27 14.04
CA GLU A 51 -9.05 26.51 14.36
C GLU A 51 -7.61 26.28 14.87
N GLY A 52 -7.18 25.03 15.04
CA GLY A 52 -5.83 24.70 15.52
C GLY A 52 -5.63 24.94 17.02
N ARG A 53 -6.70 25.09 17.80
CA ARG A 53 -6.62 25.23 19.26
C ARG A 53 -6.12 23.93 19.88
N SER A 54 -5.44 24.05 21.02
CA SER A 54 -5.03 22.90 21.83
C SER A 54 -6.18 22.49 22.76
N PRO A 55 -6.48 21.18 22.90
CA PRO A 55 -7.51 20.70 23.82
C PRO A 55 -7.10 20.80 25.29
N GLY A 56 -5.81 20.98 25.58
CA GLY A 56 -5.25 20.88 26.91
C GLY A 56 -3.73 20.84 26.87
N PRO A 57 -3.03 21.06 27.99
CA PRO A 57 -1.58 21.15 28.00
C PRO A 57 -0.92 19.86 27.49
N SER A 58 -1.55 18.69 27.62
CA SER A 58 -0.99 17.41 27.22
C SER A 58 -0.97 17.14 25.70
N PHE A 59 -1.53 18.04 24.88
CA PHE A 59 -1.55 17.89 23.42
C PHE A 59 -1.19 19.20 22.72
N ASP A 60 -0.22 19.15 21.83
CA ASP A 60 0.19 20.30 21.03
C ASP A 60 -0.18 20.04 19.56
N PRO A 61 -1.26 20.67 19.04
CA PRO A 61 -1.73 20.41 17.68
C PRO A 61 -0.73 20.85 16.62
N ASP A 62 0.08 21.88 16.90
CA ASP A 62 1.06 22.41 15.97
C ASP A 62 2.30 21.52 15.92
N PHE A 63 2.78 21.09 17.10
CA PHE A 63 3.78 20.03 17.19
C PHE A 63 3.33 18.79 16.42
N TYR A 64 2.14 18.28 16.74
CA TYR A 64 1.67 17.02 16.21
C TYR A 64 1.48 17.08 14.69
N ARG A 65 0.97 18.21 14.18
CA ARG A 65 0.83 18.46 12.74
C ARG A 65 2.19 18.47 12.03
N ARG A 66 3.17 19.21 12.56
CA ARG A 66 4.50 19.31 11.96
C ARG A 66 5.24 17.97 11.97
N THR A 67 5.05 17.17 13.02
CA THR A 67 5.81 15.94 13.26
C THR A 67 5.17 14.71 12.61
N HIS A 68 3.84 14.60 12.55
CA HIS A 68 3.18 13.33 12.21
C HIS A 68 2.19 13.38 11.03
N LEU A 69 1.83 14.56 10.53
CA LEU A 69 0.77 14.72 9.52
C LEU A 69 1.29 15.14 8.13
N ALA A 70 0.43 14.97 7.12
CA ALA A 70 0.61 15.54 5.80
C ALA A 70 0.32 17.06 5.79
N LEU A 71 0.80 17.76 4.75
CA LEU A 71 0.71 19.22 4.62
C LEU A 71 -0.73 19.78 4.56
N GLU A 72 -1.76 18.97 4.28
CA GLU A 72 -3.15 19.44 4.19
C GLU A 72 -4.19 18.47 4.78
N GLY A 73 -5.29 19.02 5.30
CA GLY A 73 -6.56 18.33 5.51
C GLY A 73 -6.70 17.42 6.74
N THR A 74 -5.67 17.29 7.59
CA THR A 74 -5.73 16.38 8.74
C THR A 74 -5.84 17.13 10.07
N HIS A 75 -6.89 16.81 10.83
CA HIS A 75 -7.17 17.26 12.18
C HIS A 75 -6.19 16.60 13.19
N PRO A 76 -5.25 17.34 13.82
CA PRO A 76 -4.15 16.75 14.57
C PRO A 76 -4.57 15.90 15.76
N PHE A 77 -5.53 16.38 16.53
CA PHE A 77 -5.97 15.72 17.74
C PHE A 77 -6.78 14.46 17.42
N THR A 78 -7.70 14.54 16.47
CA THR A 78 -8.42 13.42 15.88
C THR A 78 -7.44 12.37 15.36
N HIS A 79 -6.41 12.77 14.59
CA HIS A 79 -5.40 11.82 14.11
C HIS A 79 -4.63 11.17 15.26
N TYR A 80 -4.24 11.92 16.28
CA TYR A 80 -3.54 11.35 17.43
C TYR A 80 -4.40 10.32 18.17
N VAL A 81 -5.63 10.68 18.52
CA VAL A 81 -6.55 9.82 19.27
C VAL A 81 -6.91 8.55 18.48
N THR A 82 -7.00 8.66 17.14
CA THR A 82 -7.42 7.53 16.29
C THR A 82 -6.26 6.66 15.78
N GLN A 83 -5.08 7.22 15.57
CA GLN A 83 -3.95 6.54 14.93
C GLN A 83 -2.63 6.78 15.67
N GLY A 84 -2.34 8.04 16.02
CA GLY A 84 -1.06 8.45 16.58
C GLY A 84 -0.66 7.71 17.84
N ARG A 85 -1.59 7.61 18.80
CA ARG A 85 -1.36 6.93 20.08
C ARG A 85 -1.00 5.45 19.88
N LEU A 86 -1.66 4.76 18.94
CA LEU A 86 -1.37 3.36 18.61
C LEU A 86 -0.02 3.18 17.90
N ARG A 87 0.41 4.17 17.12
CA ARG A 87 1.73 4.20 16.46
C ARG A 87 2.86 4.67 17.37
N GLY A 88 2.58 4.94 18.65
CA GLY A 88 3.55 5.46 19.59
C GLY A 88 4.00 6.89 19.33
N HIS A 89 3.27 7.65 18.49
CA HIS A 89 3.58 9.06 18.25
C HIS A 89 3.45 9.85 19.55
N ALA A 90 4.30 10.85 19.75
CA ALA A 90 4.17 11.76 20.87
C ALA A 90 3.03 12.77 20.60
N PRO A 91 2.09 13.02 21.53
CA PRO A 91 1.02 14.03 21.37
C PRO A 91 1.53 15.48 21.46
N ARG A 92 2.70 15.66 22.06
CA ARG A 92 3.43 16.91 22.23
C ARG A 92 4.91 16.59 22.37
N ALA A 93 5.77 17.58 22.24
CA ALA A 93 7.16 17.43 22.63
C ALA A 93 7.24 17.14 24.14
N VAL A 94 7.89 16.03 24.51
CA VAL A 94 8.19 15.66 25.90
C VAL A 94 9.67 15.37 25.98
N ALA A 95 10.37 16.00 26.92
CA ALA A 95 11.79 15.72 27.11
C ALA A 95 11.98 14.24 27.50
N VAL A 96 12.57 13.45 26.61
CA VAL A 96 12.98 12.08 26.88
C VAL A 96 14.31 12.13 27.61
N THR A 97 14.39 11.44 28.74
CA THR A 97 15.61 11.46 29.57
C THR A 97 16.79 10.83 28.82
N ALA A 98 18.01 11.29 29.12
CA ALA A 98 19.24 10.72 28.57
C ALA A 98 19.31 9.19 28.71
N ALA A 99 18.85 8.63 29.84
CA ALA A 99 18.84 7.18 30.07
C ALA A 99 17.87 6.44 29.14
N GLN A 100 16.69 7.00 28.88
CA GLN A 100 15.72 6.45 27.92
C GLN A 100 16.25 6.52 26.49
N SER A 101 16.86 7.65 26.10
CA SER A 101 17.52 7.82 24.80
C SER A 101 18.59 6.75 24.58
N ARG A 102 19.51 6.58 25.53
CA ARG A 102 20.58 5.56 25.44
C ARG A 102 20.03 4.16 25.24
N ARG A 103 19.00 3.78 26.02
CA ARG A 103 18.37 2.47 25.90
C ARG A 103 17.71 2.27 24.53
N ALA A 104 17.03 3.30 24.00
CA ALA A 104 16.39 3.24 22.69
C ALA A 104 17.41 3.04 21.57
N MET A 105 18.54 3.77 21.60
CA MET A 105 19.59 3.61 20.58
C MET A 105 20.25 2.23 20.66
N ARG A 106 20.55 1.72 21.86
CA ARG A 106 21.05 0.35 22.03
C ARG A 106 20.11 -0.70 21.44
N ALA A 107 18.82 -0.57 21.72
CA ALA A 107 17.80 -1.47 21.16
C ALA A 107 17.70 -1.37 19.63
N ALA A 108 17.85 -0.17 19.06
CA ALA A 108 17.84 0.04 17.61
C ALA A 108 19.02 -0.65 16.90
N LEU A 109 20.17 -0.75 17.56
CA LEU A 109 21.39 -1.36 17.04
C LEU A 109 21.50 -2.86 17.34
N GLN A 110 20.79 -3.35 18.36
CA GLN A 110 20.87 -4.73 18.81
C GLN A 110 20.51 -5.74 17.70
N ASP A 111 21.28 -6.83 17.63
CA ASP A 111 21.14 -7.94 16.65
C ASP A 111 21.24 -7.53 15.17
N ARG A 112 21.79 -6.34 14.87
CA ARG A 112 21.98 -5.86 13.50
C ARG A 112 23.38 -6.16 12.97
N LEU A 113 23.42 -6.87 11.86
CA LEU A 113 24.64 -7.08 11.09
C LEU A 113 24.92 -5.83 10.24
N ASN A 114 26.12 -5.26 10.39
CA ASN A 114 26.61 -4.10 9.63
C ASN A 114 25.65 -2.89 9.61
N PRO A 115 25.33 -2.29 10.77
CA PRO A 115 24.44 -1.15 10.82
C PRO A 115 25.00 0.07 10.05
N VAL A 116 24.10 0.92 9.55
CA VAL A 116 24.41 2.23 8.97
C VAL A 116 23.36 3.22 9.45
N LEU A 117 23.80 4.36 9.98
CA LEU A 117 22.89 5.42 10.43
C LEU A 117 22.61 6.38 9.26
N LEU A 118 21.34 6.54 8.95
CA LEU A 118 20.82 7.41 7.91
C LEU A 118 20.04 8.55 8.58
N VAL A 119 20.56 9.77 8.48
CA VAL A 119 19.98 10.95 9.12
C VAL A 119 19.28 11.81 8.06
N GLY A 120 18.08 12.33 8.34
CA GLY A 120 17.32 13.11 7.37
C GLY A 120 16.40 14.14 8.03
N ASN A 121 15.87 15.07 7.21
CA ASN A 121 14.97 16.11 7.72
C ASN A 121 13.59 15.56 8.11
N ASP A 122 12.90 14.88 7.20
CA ASP A 122 11.52 14.47 7.45
C ASP A 122 11.14 13.18 6.71
N ALA A 123 9.94 12.67 6.99
CA ALA A 123 9.34 11.57 6.23
C ALA A 123 8.22 12.05 5.30
N ARG A 124 8.35 13.23 4.68
CA ARG A 124 7.37 13.74 3.71
C ARG A 124 7.58 13.16 2.32
N SER A 125 6.54 13.19 1.48
CA SER A 125 6.59 12.74 0.09
C SER A 125 7.34 13.72 -0.83
N ALA A 126 8.60 14.01 -0.51
CA ALA A 126 9.47 14.96 -1.20
C ALA A 126 10.77 14.30 -1.69
N GLY A 127 11.51 15.00 -2.55
CA GLY A 127 12.71 14.48 -3.22
C GLY A 127 13.79 13.97 -2.25
N GLY A 128 14.10 14.72 -1.20
CA GLY A 128 15.11 14.34 -0.19
C GLY A 128 14.79 13.03 0.55
N PRO A 129 13.63 12.92 1.21
CA PRO A 129 13.22 11.67 1.88
C PRO A 129 13.09 10.47 0.94
N LEU A 130 12.59 10.68 -0.29
CA LEU A 130 12.49 9.61 -1.29
C LEU A 130 13.86 9.10 -1.74
N LEU A 131 14.84 9.99 -1.92
CA LEU A 131 16.23 9.62 -2.21
C LEU A 131 16.83 8.83 -1.05
N LEU A 132 16.64 9.28 0.20
CA LEU A 132 17.17 8.59 1.38
C LEU A 132 16.60 7.16 1.53
N LEU A 133 15.30 6.97 1.26
CA LEU A 133 14.69 5.63 1.21
C LEU A 133 15.33 4.74 0.14
N GLU A 134 15.61 5.32 -1.03
CA GLU A 134 16.12 4.58 -2.18
C GLU A 134 17.61 4.20 -2.02
N ILE A 135 18.38 5.07 -1.35
CA ILE A 135 19.72 4.77 -0.82
C ILE A 135 19.63 3.63 0.19
N ALA A 136 18.74 3.74 1.19
CA ALA A 136 18.58 2.73 2.24
C ALA A 136 18.23 1.34 1.69
N ARG A 137 17.32 1.27 0.70
CA ARG A 137 16.98 0.00 0.01
C ARG A 137 18.20 -0.64 -0.65
N ARG A 138 19.03 0.16 -1.32
CA ARG A 138 20.24 -0.30 -2.02
C ARG A 138 21.36 -0.71 -1.07
N LEU A 139 21.54 0.01 0.03
CA LEU A 139 22.46 -0.37 1.11
C LEU A 139 22.00 -1.68 1.77
N ARG A 140 20.70 -1.84 2.02
CA ARG A 140 20.14 -3.11 2.53
C ARG A 140 20.37 -4.28 1.57
N ALA A 141 20.21 -4.06 0.27
CA ALA A 141 20.53 -5.05 -0.75
C ALA A 141 22.03 -5.42 -0.79
N ARG A 142 22.91 -4.53 -0.34
CA ARG A 142 24.36 -4.74 -0.17
C ARG A 142 24.74 -5.35 1.18
N GLY A 143 23.76 -5.65 2.04
CA GLY A 143 23.97 -6.32 3.33
C GLY A 143 24.20 -5.38 4.51
N ARG A 144 23.89 -4.08 4.37
CA ARG A 144 23.83 -3.14 5.49
C ARG A 144 22.47 -3.23 6.20
N SER A 145 22.43 -2.82 7.46
CA SER A 145 21.19 -2.69 8.24
C SER A 145 20.89 -1.21 8.52
N PRO A 146 19.97 -0.57 7.78
CA PRO A 146 19.62 0.83 8.01
C PRO A 146 19.05 1.07 9.42
N VAL A 147 19.44 2.19 10.02
CA VAL A 147 18.84 2.81 11.21
C VAL A 147 18.61 4.27 10.86
N PHE A 148 17.45 4.83 11.20
CA PHE A 148 17.06 6.17 10.78
C PHE A 148 16.88 7.11 11.97
N LEU A 149 17.42 8.32 11.84
CA LEU A 149 17.05 9.48 12.65
C LEU A 149 16.52 10.57 11.72
N LEU A 150 15.23 10.90 11.83
CA LEU A 150 14.62 11.97 11.06
C LEU A 150 14.29 13.13 12.01
N LYS A 151 14.39 14.39 11.55
CA LYS A 151 13.97 15.53 12.39
C LYS A 151 12.47 15.46 12.67
N GLN A 152 11.68 15.24 11.61
CA GLN A 152 10.21 15.13 11.64
C GLN A 152 9.74 13.81 11.00
N GLY A 153 8.53 13.38 11.35
CA GLY A 153 7.86 12.28 10.65
C GLY A 153 7.15 12.75 9.37
N GLY A 154 6.12 12.02 8.99
CA GLY A 154 5.34 12.29 7.77
C GLY A 154 4.83 11.02 7.10
N PRO A 155 4.13 11.15 5.96
CA PRO A 155 3.47 10.04 5.27
C PRO A 155 4.36 8.86 4.86
N LEU A 156 5.68 9.04 4.78
CA LEU A 156 6.63 7.99 4.45
C LEU A 156 7.19 7.25 5.67
N PHE A 157 6.77 7.58 6.90
CA PHE A 157 7.30 6.98 8.13
C PHE A 157 7.30 5.44 8.07
N ASP A 158 6.19 4.83 7.67
CA ASP A 158 6.06 3.38 7.58
C ASP A 158 7.04 2.76 6.57
N ARG A 159 7.42 3.51 5.52
CA ARG A 159 8.41 3.06 4.54
C ARG A 159 9.83 3.09 5.11
N PHE A 160 10.14 4.04 5.99
CA PHE A 160 11.40 4.05 6.74
C PHE A 160 11.42 2.92 7.76
N ALA A 161 10.35 2.78 8.56
CA ALA A 161 10.21 1.73 9.57
C ALA A 161 10.30 0.31 9.00
N ALA A 162 9.79 0.08 7.79
CA ALA A 162 9.90 -1.20 7.08
C ALA A 162 11.33 -1.56 6.63
N LEU A 163 12.22 -0.58 6.56
CA LEU A 163 13.64 -0.77 6.23
C LEU A 163 14.53 -0.87 7.47
N GLY A 164 14.15 -0.22 8.57
CA GLY A 164 14.89 -0.23 9.82
C GLY A 164 14.27 0.63 10.93
N PRO A 165 14.77 0.52 12.18
CA PRO A 165 14.38 1.36 13.30
C PRO A 165 14.45 2.81 12.92
N THR A 166 13.40 3.57 13.24
CA THR A 166 13.25 4.97 12.85
C THR A 166 12.87 5.78 14.07
N MET A 167 13.66 6.81 14.37
CA MET A 167 13.46 7.73 15.48
C MET A 167 13.17 9.14 14.93
N ILE A 168 12.27 9.88 15.57
CA ILE A 168 11.91 11.24 15.18
C ILE A 168 12.43 12.23 16.23
N ALA A 169 13.44 13.03 15.88
CA ALA A 169 14.14 13.91 16.82
C ALA A 169 13.20 14.88 17.56
N ASP A 170 12.23 15.47 16.84
CA ASP A 170 11.29 16.42 17.41
C ASP A 170 10.38 15.79 18.50
N GLU A 171 10.30 14.46 18.63
CA GLU A 171 9.61 13.79 19.76
C GLU A 171 10.27 14.06 21.14
N GLY A 172 11.41 14.75 21.17
CA GLY A 172 12.06 15.24 22.40
C GLY A 172 13.20 14.36 22.90
N TRP A 173 13.80 13.56 22.02
CA TRP A 173 14.97 12.75 22.34
C TRP A 173 16.17 13.60 22.73
N ASP A 174 16.87 13.23 23.80
CA ASP A 174 18.23 13.71 24.06
C ASP A 174 19.19 13.15 22.99
N LEU A 175 19.47 13.96 21.97
CA LEU A 175 20.28 13.58 20.82
C LEU A 175 21.74 13.30 21.19
N ALA A 176 22.31 14.04 22.13
CA ALA A 176 23.68 13.79 22.60
C ALA A 176 23.76 12.40 23.27
N ALA A 177 22.74 12.04 24.06
CA ALA A 177 22.65 10.73 24.68
C ALA A 177 22.40 9.59 23.67
N LEU A 178 21.66 9.83 22.58
CA LEU A 178 21.56 8.88 21.46
C LEU A 178 22.93 8.67 20.81
N GLY A 179 23.63 9.76 20.52
CA GLY A 179 24.92 9.75 19.86
C GLY A 179 26.01 9.03 20.63
N ALA A 180 25.96 9.11 21.97
CA ALA A 180 26.90 8.44 22.87
C ALA A 180 26.88 6.90 22.78
N GLU A 181 25.79 6.29 22.29
CA GLU A 181 25.67 4.83 22.13
C GLU A 181 26.03 4.35 20.72
N LEU A 182 26.31 5.26 19.78
CA LEU A 182 26.68 4.92 18.42
C LEU A 182 28.14 4.44 18.37
N PRO A 183 28.44 3.22 17.86
CA PRO A 183 29.81 2.71 17.73
C PRO A 183 30.72 3.68 16.97
N ALA A 184 32.00 3.75 17.34
CA ALA A 184 32.96 4.70 16.77
C ALA A 184 33.15 4.53 15.25
N ASP A 185 33.09 3.28 14.77
CA ASP A 185 33.25 2.91 13.37
C ASP A 185 31.92 2.77 12.60
N LEU A 186 30.79 3.13 13.23
CA LEU A 186 29.48 3.11 12.59
C LEU A 186 29.47 4.10 11.40
N PRO A 187 29.16 3.65 10.18
CA PRO A 187 29.03 4.53 9.03
C PRO A 187 27.77 5.41 9.18
N ILE A 188 27.91 6.72 8.96
CA ILE A 188 26.85 7.73 9.12
C ILE A 188 26.70 8.55 7.84
N LEU A 189 25.49 8.55 7.28
CA LEU A 189 25.12 9.36 6.14
C LEU A 189 24.01 10.33 6.53
N ALA A 190 24.34 11.62 6.56
CA ALA A 190 23.40 12.69 6.80
C ALA A 190 22.91 13.26 5.46
N ASN A 191 21.62 13.20 5.22
CA ASN A 191 21.01 13.72 4.00
C ASN A 191 20.54 15.15 4.25
N THR A 192 20.89 16.08 3.34
CA THR A 192 20.60 17.53 3.40
C THR A 192 21.37 18.27 4.50
N GLY A 193 21.42 19.61 4.42
CA GLY A 193 22.02 20.45 5.47
C GLY A 193 21.34 20.27 6.83
N TRP A 194 20.04 19.98 6.84
CA TRP A 194 19.30 19.62 8.06
C TRP A 194 19.79 18.31 8.69
N GLY A 195 20.23 17.34 7.86
CA GLY A 195 20.88 16.13 8.35
C GLY A 195 22.22 16.42 9.03
N ALA A 196 22.97 17.41 8.53
CA ALA A 196 24.22 17.84 9.14
C ALA A 196 23.99 18.45 10.53
N LEU A 197 22.95 19.27 10.69
CA LEU A 197 22.53 19.82 11.99
C LEU A 197 22.19 18.70 13.00
N LEU A 198 21.42 17.70 12.58
CA LEU A 198 21.14 16.55 13.46
C LEU A 198 22.39 15.74 13.80
N ALA A 199 23.30 15.54 12.84
CA ALA A 199 24.56 14.85 13.08
C ALA A 199 25.46 15.62 14.07
N GLU A 200 25.43 16.95 14.04
CA GLU A 200 26.07 17.78 15.06
C GLU A 200 25.42 17.62 16.43
N GLN A 201 24.09 17.66 16.52
CA GLN A 201 23.38 17.50 17.79
C GLN A 201 23.56 16.11 18.42
N LEU A 202 23.78 15.09 17.58
CA LEU A 202 24.22 13.75 18.00
C LEU A 202 25.69 13.71 18.48
N GLY A 203 26.49 14.76 18.27
CA GLY A 203 27.92 14.76 18.56
C GLY A 203 28.74 13.89 17.59
N VAL A 204 28.27 13.70 16.36
CA VAL A 204 28.88 12.81 15.36
C VAL A 204 29.24 13.49 14.04
N ALA A 205 29.12 14.81 13.93
CA ALA A 205 29.41 15.57 12.71
C ALA A 205 30.77 15.19 12.08
N GLN A 206 31.83 15.18 12.89
CA GLN A 206 33.22 14.92 12.48
C GLN A 206 33.49 13.51 11.92
N ARG A 207 32.51 12.60 12.01
CA ARG A 207 32.56 11.25 11.42
C ARG A 207 31.43 10.98 10.42
N SER A 208 30.58 11.96 10.16
CA SER A 208 29.46 11.86 9.23
C SER A 208 29.84 12.30 7.82
N THR A 209 29.25 11.64 6.83
CA THR A 209 29.23 12.12 5.44
C THR A 209 27.90 12.82 5.22
N VAL A 210 27.93 14.08 4.78
CA VAL A 210 26.73 14.88 4.49
C VAL A 210 26.49 14.90 2.98
N LEU A 211 25.26 14.59 2.56
CA LEU A 211 24.79 14.85 1.20
C LEU A 211 24.18 16.24 1.11
N VAL A 212 24.69 17.08 0.21
CA VAL A 212 24.12 18.39 -0.07
C VAL A 212 23.48 18.37 -1.44
N HIS A 213 22.16 18.56 -1.45
CA HIS A 213 21.32 18.64 -2.64
C HIS A 213 20.51 19.94 -2.67
N GLU A 214 20.93 20.94 -1.90
CA GLU A 214 20.37 22.28 -1.80
C GLU A 214 21.36 23.30 -2.36
N MET A 215 20.86 24.40 -2.90
CA MET A 215 21.72 25.50 -3.35
C MET A 215 22.47 26.11 -2.15
N PRO A 216 23.72 26.57 -2.31
CA PRO A 216 24.48 27.17 -1.22
C PRO A 216 23.78 28.37 -0.56
N ASP A 217 23.10 29.21 -1.34
CA ASP A 217 22.29 30.32 -0.81
C ASP A 217 21.19 29.86 0.16
N TYR A 218 20.59 28.70 -0.10
CA TYR A 218 19.61 28.12 0.82
C TYR A 218 20.29 27.70 2.14
N LEU A 219 21.48 27.11 2.09
CA LEU A 219 22.22 26.76 3.29
C LEU A 219 22.63 28.00 4.11
N VAL A 220 23.01 29.08 3.43
CA VAL A 220 23.27 30.39 4.07
C VAL A 220 22.01 30.92 4.73
N ALA A 221 20.90 30.99 3.99
CA ALA A 221 19.64 31.55 4.47
C ALA A 221 19.03 30.76 5.64
N GLN A 222 19.38 29.47 5.78
CA GLN A 222 18.91 28.60 6.86
C GLN A 222 19.95 28.41 7.99
N ASP A 223 21.09 29.11 7.93
CA ASP A 223 22.21 28.98 8.89
C ASP A 223 22.73 27.53 9.05
N LEU A 224 22.83 26.81 7.92
CA LEU A 224 23.25 25.41 7.89
C LEU A 224 24.73 25.22 7.51
N LEU A 225 25.45 26.29 7.16
CA LEU A 225 26.87 26.21 6.77
C LEU A 225 27.77 25.69 7.91
N GLY A 226 27.55 26.14 9.14
CA GLY A 226 28.32 25.68 10.30
C GLY A 226 28.20 24.18 10.57
N PRO A 227 26.97 23.62 10.67
CA PRO A 227 26.78 22.18 10.76
C PRO A 227 27.41 21.39 9.61
N VAL A 228 27.29 21.89 8.37
CA VAL A 228 27.86 21.25 7.18
C VAL A 228 29.40 21.29 7.20
N SER A 229 30.03 22.38 7.65
CA SER A 229 31.48 22.53 7.68
C SER A 229 32.16 21.60 8.69
N ARG A 230 31.43 21.19 9.74
CA ARG A 230 31.88 20.22 10.76
C ARG A 230 31.78 18.76 10.31
N ALA A 231 31.21 18.49 9.14
CA ALA A 231 31.13 17.13 8.61
C ALA A 231 32.52 16.59 8.27
N ARG A 232 32.69 15.27 8.34
CA ARG A 232 33.93 14.63 7.87
C ARG A 232 34.14 14.83 6.37
N ALA A 233 33.07 14.61 5.63
CA ALA A 233 33.02 14.72 4.19
C ALA A 233 31.66 15.29 3.77
N VAL A 234 31.67 16.07 2.70
CA VAL A 234 30.48 16.64 2.08
C VAL A 234 30.43 16.18 0.64
N VAL A 235 29.34 15.52 0.28
CA VAL A 235 29.06 15.05 -1.07
C VAL A 235 28.06 15.99 -1.72
N THR A 236 28.47 16.70 -2.75
CA THR A 236 27.62 17.61 -3.52
C THR A 236 27.01 16.91 -4.73
N SER A 237 25.81 17.34 -5.14
CA SER A 237 25.16 16.76 -6.32
C SER A 237 25.73 17.20 -7.67
N MET A 238 26.43 18.34 -7.73
CA MET A 238 26.97 18.90 -8.96
C MET A 238 28.31 19.62 -8.73
N PRO A 239 29.17 19.72 -9.77
CA PRO A 239 30.47 20.39 -9.67
C PRO A 239 30.38 21.87 -9.27
N VAL A 240 29.38 22.59 -9.76
CA VAL A 240 29.20 24.02 -9.45
C VAL A 240 28.98 24.25 -7.95
N MET A 241 28.22 23.36 -7.31
CA MET A 241 27.95 23.41 -5.87
C MET A 241 29.21 23.12 -5.05
N GLU A 242 30.08 22.21 -5.51
CA GLU A 242 31.37 21.96 -4.87
C GLU A 242 32.25 23.22 -4.89
N ALA A 243 32.34 23.88 -6.05
CA ALA A 243 33.14 25.09 -6.21
C ALA A 243 32.64 26.25 -5.34
N GLU A 244 31.32 26.40 -5.20
CA GLU A 244 30.71 27.42 -4.34
C GLU A 244 30.89 27.09 -2.85
N LEU A 245 30.60 25.86 -2.43
CA LEU A 245 30.74 25.44 -1.02
C LEU A 245 32.20 25.43 -0.56
N ALA A 246 33.15 25.15 -1.44
CA ALA A 246 34.58 25.24 -1.13
C ALA A 246 34.99 26.64 -0.64
N ARG A 247 34.28 27.70 -1.09
CA ARG A 247 34.52 29.09 -0.67
C ARG A 247 33.81 29.45 0.62
N LEU A 248 32.68 28.81 0.90
CA LEU A 248 31.78 29.16 2.01
C LEU A 248 32.05 28.36 3.29
N LEU A 249 32.56 27.12 3.18
CA LEU A 249 32.74 26.22 4.32
C LEU A 249 34.10 26.43 5.00
N VAL A 250 34.07 26.94 6.24
CA VAL A 250 35.24 27.11 7.10
C VAL A 250 34.98 26.48 8.48
N PRO A 251 35.84 25.58 8.99
CA PRO A 251 36.92 24.90 8.27
C PRO A 251 36.37 24.05 7.10
N SER A 252 37.18 23.81 6.08
CA SER A 252 36.72 23.08 4.88
C SER A 252 36.70 21.56 5.13
N PRO A 253 35.54 20.90 4.98
CA PRO A 253 35.46 19.44 5.04
C PRO A 253 36.01 18.81 3.76
N ARG A 254 36.13 17.48 3.71
CA ARG A 254 36.46 16.80 2.45
C ARG A 254 35.29 16.89 1.48
N LEU A 255 35.39 17.80 0.51
CA LEU A 255 34.39 17.95 -0.54
C LEU A 255 34.60 16.93 -1.66
N ARG A 256 33.50 16.38 -2.16
CA ARG A 256 33.47 15.51 -3.34
C ARG A 256 32.16 15.70 -4.10
N THR A 257 32.23 15.88 -5.41
CA THR A 257 31.04 15.76 -6.26
C THR A 257 30.74 14.30 -6.54
N ILE A 258 29.52 13.85 -6.20
CA ILE A 258 28.96 12.59 -6.69
C ILE A 258 27.57 12.89 -7.25
N ILE A 259 27.46 12.84 -8.57
CA ILE A 259 26.22 13.19 -9.25
C ILE A 259 25.14 12.14 -8.94
N PRO A 260 23.93 12.54 -8.50
CA PRO A 260 22.86 11.61 -8.20
C PRO A 260 22.55 10.71 -9.40
N GLY A 261 22.54 9.41 -9.15
CA GLY A 261 22.17 8.44 -10.17
C GLY A 261 20.67 8.48 -10.46
N ILE A 262 20.30 8.21 -11.70
CA ILE A 262 18.90 8.30 -12.13
C ILE A 262 18.20 6.96 -11.90
N ARG A 263 16.97 7.00 -11.40
CA ARG A 263 16.08 5.83 -11.40
C ARG A 263 15.68 5.57 -12.85
N THR A 264 15.95 4.37 -13.37
CA THR A 264 15.53 4.00 -14.73
C THR A 264 14.00 4.16 -14.86
N PRO A 265 13.52 5.11 -15.67
CA PRO A 265 12.08 5.27 -15.87
C PRO A 265 11.52 4.05 -16.59
N SER A 266 10.33 3.61 -16.21
CA SER A 266 9.69 2.43 -16.81
C SER A 266 8.25 2.75 -17.21
N PRO A 267 8.05 3.65 -18.19
CA PRO A 267 6.71 3.95 -18.68
C PRO A 267 6.13 2.72 -19.39
N SER A 268 4.82 2.58 -19.30
CA SER A 268 4.11 1.55 -20.07
C SER A 268 3.50 2.17 -21.32
N ARG A 269 3.56 1.48 -22.48
CA ARG A 269 2.86 1.94 -23.70
C ARG A 269 1.36 2.14 -23.47
N ARG A 270 0.78 1.34 -22.58
CA ARG A 270 -0.62 1.47 -22.15
C ARG A 270 -0.83 2.73 -21.32
N GLY A 271 0.10 3.06 -20.43
CA GLY A 271 0.06 4.24 -19.58
C GLY A 271 0.25 5.55 -20.33
N GLU A 272 1.20 5.62 -21.27
CA GLU A 272 1.33 6.75 -22.18
C GLU A 272 0.01 7.02 -22.92
N ARG A 273 -0.60 5.98 -23.51
CA ARG A 273 -1.90 6.09 -24.20
C ARG A 273 -3.02 6.50 -23.26
N ARG A 274 -3.03 6.00 -22.01
CA ARG A 274 -4.00 6.37 -20.98
C ARG A 274 -3.92 7.86 -20.66
N VAL A 275 -2.71 8.39 -20.45
CA VAL A 275 -2.50 9.83 -20.19
C VAL A 275 -2.91 10.66 -21.41
N ARG A 276 -2.48 10.29 -22.63
CA ARG A 276 -2.88 11.00 -23.87
C ARG A 276 -4.41 11.00 -24.07
N ARG A 277 -5.09 9.88 -23.82
CA ARG A 277 -6.57 9.79 -23.88
C ARG A 277 -7.23 10.67 -22.84
N ARG A 278 -6.72 10.69 -21.60
CA ARG A 278 -7.23 11.58 -20.54
C ARG A 278 -7.13 13.05 -20.93
N LEU A 279 -5.97 13.46 -21.46
CA LEU A 279 -5.79 14.83 -21.94
C LEU A 279 -6.73 15.14 -23.11
N ALA A 280 -6.90 14.20 -24.04
CA ALA A 280 -7.84 14.34 -25.16
C ALA A 280 -9.31 14.41 -24.71
N ALA A 281 -9.72 13.68 -23.67
CA ALA A 281 -11.06 13.77 -23.12
C ALA A 281 -11.31 15.12 -22.44
N GLN A 282 -10.30 15.67 -21.75
CA GLN A 282 -10.43 16.94 -21.04
C GLN A 282 -10.36 18.17 -21.96
N TYR A 283 -9.51 18.13 -23.00
CA TYR A 283 -9.18 19.30 -23.81
C TYR A 283 -9.37 19.10 -25.32
N ALA A 284 -10.04 18.02 -25.75
CA ALA A 284 -9.99 17.51 -27.13
C ALA A 284 -8.57 17.13 -27.56
N SER A 285 -8.41 16.37 -28.66
CA SER A 285 -7.12 15.82 -29.11
C SER A 285 -6.00 16.90 -29.17
N PRO A 286 -5.02 16.86 -28.24
CA PRO A 286 -3.99 17.89 -28.15
C PRO A 286 -3.01 17.76 -29.31
N SER A 287 -2.58 18.90 -29.88
CA SER A 287 -1.55 18.93 -30.92
C SER A 287 -0.18 18.52 -30.36
N ARG A 288 0.16 19.06 -29.18
CA ARG A 288 1.39 18.84 -28.42
C ARG A 288 1.14 18.94 -26.92
N VAL A 289 1.95 18.24 -26.14
CA VAL A 289 1.91 18.22 -24.67
C VAL A 289 3.25 18.74 -24.12
N PHE A 290 3.19 19.82 -23.35
CA PHE A 290 4.32 20.43 -22.66
C PHE A 290 4.19 20.18 -21.16
N LEU A 291 5.27 19.77 -20.50
CA LEU A 291 5.22 19.39 -19.08
C LEU A 291 6.27 20.13 -18.26
N GLY A 292 5.84 20.69 -17.12
CA GLY A 292 6.69 21.09 -16.01
C GLY A 292 6.45 20.15 -14.82
N ALA A 293 7.41 20.02 -13.91
CA ALA A 293 7.28 19.15 -12.74
C ALA A 293 8.01 19.70 -11.51
N GLY A 294 7.41 19.48 -10.34
CA GLY A 294 7.94 19.91 -9.04
C GLY A 294 6.86 20.48 -8.13
N TYR A 295 7.25 20.86 -6.92
CA TYR A 295 6.41 21.67 -6.04
C TYR A 295 6.30 23.08 -6.65
N ALA A 296 5.09 23.54 -6.96
CA ALA A 296 4.89 24.79 -7.68
C ALA A 296 5.08 25.99 -6.75
N ASP A 297 6.32 26.45 -6.62
CA ASP A 297 6.70 27.66 -5.90
C ASP A 297 7.44 28.64 -6.84
N GLU A 298 7.82 29.80 -6.29
CA GLU A 298 8.56 30.83 -7.04
C GLU A 298 9.90 30.30 -7.55
N ARG A 299 10.58 29.46 -6.77
CA ARG A 299 11.86 28.86 -7.14
C ARG A 299 11.74 27.94 -8.36
N LYS A 300 10.70 27.12 -8.44
CA LYS A 300 10.41 26.25 -9.59
C LYS A 300 9.81 27.01 -10.78
N GLY A 301 9.50 28.30 -10.61
CA GLY A 301 9.05 29.18 -11.69
C GLY A 301 7.75 28.73 -12.32
N PHE A 302 6.73 28.46 -11.49
CA PHE A 302 5.39 28.14 -11.98
C PHE A 302 4.77 29.30 -12.76
N ASP A 303 5.05 30.52 -12.36
CA ASP A 303 4.70 31.75 -13.08
C ASP A 303 5.32 31.80 -14.48
N LEU A 304 6.62 31.50 -14.57
CA LEU A 304 7.36 31.44 -15.84
C LEU A 304 6.86 30.29 -16.74
N PHE A 305 6.42 29.19 -16.14
CA PHE A 305 5.75 28.11 -16.86
C PHE A 305 4.41 28.55 -17.46
N LEU A 306 3.59 29.27 -16.69
CA LEU A 306 2.32 29.79 -17.19
C LEU A 306 2.52 30.86 -18.27
N ASP A 307 3.53 31.72 -18.13
CA ASP A 307 3.88 32.73 -19.14
C ASP A 307 4.29 32.07 -20.47
N ALA A 308 5.23 31.11 -20.42
CA ALA A 308 5.62 30.34 -21.60
C ALA A 308 4.43 29.56 -22.20
N ALA A 309 3.55 29.01 -21.36
CA ALA A 309 2.36 28.30 -21.80
C ALA A 309 1.38 29.21 -22.56
N GLN A 310 1.16 30.43 -22.07
CA GLN A 310 0.32 31.42 -22.74
C GLN A 310 0.90 31.83 -24.11
N LYS A 311 2.22 32.05 -24.18
CA LYS A 311 2.92 32.38 -25.43
C LYS A 311 2.84 31.24 -26.46
N ILE A 312 2.99 29.99 -26.01
CA ILE A 312 2.81 28.80 -26.88
C ILE A 312 1.33 28.69 -27.33
N ALA A 313 0.38 28.87 -26.42
CA ALA A 313 -1.05 28.76 -26.72
C ALA A 313 -1.54 29.85 -27.70
N ALA A 314 -0.90 31.02 -27.72
CA ALA A 314 -1.18 32.08 -28.69
C ALA A 314 -0.83 31.68 -30.13
N VAL A 315 0.13 30.78 -30.32
CA VAL A 315 0.53 30.25 -31.65
C VAL A 315 -0.16 28.92 -31.96
N ASP A 316 -0.33 28.05 -30.96
CA ASP A 316 -1.02 26.77 -31.07
C ASP A 316 -2.06 26.60 -29.95
N ALA A 317 -3.29 27.01 -30.24
CA ALA A 317 -4.42 26.91 -29.31
C ALA A 317 -4.78 25.48 -28.89
N ARG A 318 -4.22 24.45 -29.56
CA ARG A 318 -4.42 23.03 -29.20
C ARG A 318 -3.30 22.46 -28.33
N ALA A 319 -2.25 23.24 -28.05
CA ALA A 319 -1.20 22.86 -27.10
C ALA A 319 -1.80 22.63 -25.70
N THR A 320 -1.33 21.60 -25.01
CA THR A 320 -1.77 21.26 -23.65
C THR A 320 -0.58 21.29 -22.71
N PHE A 321 -0.79 21.84 -21.53
CA PHE A 321 0.24 22.09 -20.52
C PHE A 321 -0.05 21.23 -19.30
N VAL A 322 0.97 20.57 -18.77
CA VAL A 322 0.86 19.71 -17.59
C VAL A 322 1.82 20.22 -16.53
N TRP A 323 1.32 20.43 -15.30
CA TRP A 323 2.20 20.59 -14.14
C TRP A 323 2.10 19.37 -13.24
N LEU A 324 3.17 18.58 -13.18
CA LEU A 324 3.24 17.35 -12.40
C LEU A 324 3.83 17.63 -11.00
N GLY A 325 2.96 17.79 -10.01
CA GLY A 325 3.33 18.05 -8.62
C GLY A 325 2.29 18.90 -7.90
N GLU A 326 2.48 19.09 -6.59
CA GLU A 326 1.57 19.90 -5.76
C GLU A 326 1.76 21.40 -6.01
N LEU A 327 0.68 22.16 -5.85
CA LEU A 327 0.69 23.61 -5.93
C LEU A 327 0.92 24.24 -4.56
N SER A 328 1.78 25.25 -4.47
CA SER A 328 1.84 26.10 -3.28
C SER A 328 0.63 27.02 -3.20
N GLY A 329 0.40 27.61 -2.01
CA GLY A 329 -0.60 28.67 -1.83
C GLY A 329 -0.35 29.89 -2.72
N TRP A 330 0.91 30.16 -3.11
CA TRP A 330 1.26 31.21 -4.06
C TRP A 330 0.87 30.86 -5.51
N ALA A 331 1.06 29.61 -5.91
CA ALA A 331 0.79 29.16 -7.29
C ALA A 331 -0.70 28.94 -7.59
N ARG A 332 -1.49 28.52 -6.59
CA ARG A 332 -2.90 28.14 -6.77
C ARG A 332 -3.77 29.26 -7.39
N PRO A 333 -3.74 30.52 -6.93
CA PRO A 333 -4.49 31.61 -7.56
C PRO A 333 -4.07 31.86 -9.02
N MET A 334 -2.80 31.62 -9.37
CA MET A 334 -2.31 31.79 -10.75
C MET A 334 -2.84 30.70 -11.67
N ALA A 335 -2.86 29.46 -11.18
CA ALA A 335 -3.42 28.31 -11.88
C ALA A 335 -4.92 28.50 -12.16
N ASP A 336 -5.69 28.94 -11.16
CA ASP A 336 -7.13 29.18 -11.29
C ASP A 336 -7.42 30.27 -12.33
N ARG A 337 -6.63 31.37 -12.34
CA ARG A 337 -6.73 32.43 -13.37
C ARG A 337 -6.36 31.94 -14.77
N ALA A 338 -5.37 31.06 -14.89
CA ALA A 338 -4.98 30.51 -16.19
C ALA A 338 -6.09 29.61 -16.76
N LEU A 339 -6.67 28.75 -15.92
CA LEU A 339 -7.82 27.91 -16.27
C LEU A 339 -9.05 28.73 -16.65
N SER A 340 -9.37 29.78 -15.88
CA SER A 340 -10.52 30.64 -16.16
C SER A 340 -10.39 31.41 -17.48
N ARG A 341 -9.16 31.63 -17.96
CA ARG A 341 -8.85 32.24 -19.27
C ARG A 341 -8.80 31.21 -20.41
N GLY A 342 -9.13 29.95 -20.14
CA GLY A 342 -9.20 28.89 -21.14
C GLY A 342 -7.87 28.22 -21.48
N LEU A 343 -6.81 28.44 -20.69
CA LEU A 343 -5.55 27.72 -20.88
C LEU A 343 -5.78 26.22 -20.62
N ARG A 344 -5.35 25.37 -21.56
CA ARG A 344 -5.44 23.90 -21.47
C ARG A 344 -4.41 23.35 -20.48
N LEU A 345 -4.63 23.58 -19.18
CA LEU A 345 -3.70 23.29 -18.09
C LEU A 345 -4.18 22.08 -17.27
N ALA A 346 -3.44 20.98 -17.28
CA ALA A 346 -3.70 19.82 -16.44
C ALA A 346 -2.86 19.89 -15.15
N LEU A 347 -3.52 19.73 -14.01
CA LEU A 347 -2.93 19.80 -12.67
C LEU A 347 -3.14 18.48 -11.91
N PRO A 348 -2.49 17.37 -12.33
CA PRO A 348 -2.70 16.05 -11.74
C PRO A 348 -2.20 15.88 -10.29
N GLY A 349 -1.51 16.86 -9.72
CA GLY A 349 -0.90 16.77 -8.39
C GLY A 349 0.26 15.77 -8.34
N PHE A 350 0.57 15.26 -7.15
CA PHE A 350 1.55 14.18 -7.00
C PHE A 350 1.01 12.85 -7.57
N ARG A 351 1.78 12.22 -8.46
CA ARG A 351 1.39 10.99 -9.17
C ARG A 351 2.40 9.87 -9.00
N ALA A 352 1.91 8.68 -8.62
CA ALA A 352 2.74 7.46 -8.60
C ALA A 352 3.09 6.97 -10.02
N ASP A 353 2.28 7.29 -11.02
CA ASP A 353 2.46 6.94 -12.43
C ASP A 353 3.16 8.06 -13.25
N ALA A 354 4.03 8.86 -12.61
CA ALA A 354 4.73 9.98 -13.24
C ALA A 354 5.46 9.62 -14.56
N ASP A 355 6.00 8.41 -14.67
CA ASP A 355 6.69 7.94 -15.89
C ASP A 355 5.75 7.93 -17.11
N ASP A 356 4.48 7.56 -16.91
CA ASP A 356 3.49 7.55 -17.99
C ASP A 356 3.16 8.98 -18.47
N TRP A 357 3.22 9.97 -17.57
CA TRP A 357 3.04 11.39 -17.90
C TRP A 357 4.23 11.95 -18.69
N TYR A 358 5.45 11.61 -18.28
CA TYR A 358 6.63 11.93 -19.08
C TYR A 358 6.56 11.28 -20.46
N ALA A 359 6.18 10.01 -20.57
CA ALA A 359 6.05 9.35 -21.87
C ALA A 359 5.03 10.03 -22.80
N ALA A 360 3.93 10.53 -22.23
CA ALA A 360 2.89 11.29 -22.93
C ALA A 360 3.26 12.76 -23.22
N THR A 361 4.49 13.19 -22.92
CA THR A 361 4.98 14.56 -23.14
C THR A 361 5.82 14.65 -24.40
N ASP A 362 5.70 15.77 -25.12
CA ASP A 362 6.50 16.09 -26.29
C ASP A 362 7.76 16.89 -25.93
N VAL A 363 7.63 17.89 -25.04
CA VAL A 363 8.75 18.70 -24.52
C VAL A 363 8.58 18.97 -23.03
N TYR A 364 9.67 18.83 -22.26
CA TYR A 364 9.73 19.24 -20.87
C TYR A 364 10.16 20.71 -20.77
N LEU A 365 9.41 21.54 -20.04
CA LEU A 365 9.73 22.93 -19.79
C LEU A 365 10.41 23.06 -18.42
N LEU A 366 11.69 23.44 -18.41
CA LEU A 366 12.45 23.69 -17.18
C LEU A 366 12.46 25.19 -16.88
N THR A 367 11.50 25.64 -16.08
CA THR A 367 11.31 27.05 -15.75
C THR A 367 11.83 27.45 -14.37
N SER A 368 12.62 26.57 -13.73
CA SER A 368 13.24 26.86 -12.44
C SER A 368 14.14 28.09 -12.51
N ARG A 369 14.07 28.96 -11.50
CA ARG A 369 15.05 30.02 -11.25
C ARG A 369 16.33 29.48 -10.63
N GLN A 370 16.17 28.46 -9.77
CA GLN A 370 17.26 27.77 -9.10
C GLN A 370 16.99 26.26 -8.99
N ASP A 371 17.96 25.43 -9.39
CA ASP A 371 17.90 23.98 -9.22
C ASP A 371 19.30 23.33 -9.16
N PRO A 372 19.67 22.69 -8.04
CA PRO A 372 21.00 22.09 -7.88
C PRO A 372 21.22 20.89 -8.79
N GLY A 373 20.18 20.31 -9.39
CA GLY A 373 20.28 19.16 -10.27
C GLY A 373 18.90 18.57 -10.57
N PRO A 374 18.18 19.06 -11.61
CA PRO A 374 16.78 18.74 -11.83
C PRO A 374 16.59 17.26 -12.24
N THR A 375 16.33 16.40 -11.26
CA THR A 375 16.09 14.97 -11.48
C THR A 375 14.88 14.70 -12.39
N THR A 376 13.89 15.59 -12.42
CA THR A 376 12.71 15.47 -13.29
C THR A 376 13.06 15.60 -14.77
N VAL A 377 14.01 16.47 -15.11
CA VAL A 377 14.55 16.61 -16.48
C VAL A 377 15.25 15.32 -16.89
N MET A 378 16.06 14.76 -16.00
CA MET A 378 16.74 13.50 -16.27
C MET A 378 15.77 12.31 -16.41
N ASN A 379 14.67 12.29 -15.66
CA ASN A 379 13.61 11.29 -15.82
C ASN A 379 12.91 11.43 -17.18
N ALA A 380 12.58 12.65 -17.59
CA ALA A 380 11.98 12.93 -18.89
C ALA A 380 12.92 12.51 -20.04
N ALA A 381 14.19 12.90 -19.96
CA ALA A 381 15.22 12.53 -20.93
C ALA A 381 15.50 11.02 -20.96
N GLY A 382 15.40 10.31 -19.83
CA GLY A 382 15.48 8.86 -19.73
C GLY A 382 14.39 8.11 -20.50
N ILE A 383 13.26 8.77 -20.75
CA ILE A 383 12.16 8.29 -21.60
C ILE A 383 12.32 8.78 -23.05
N GLY A 384 13.21 9.74 -23.28
CA GLY A 384 13.52 10.32 -24.58
C GLY A 384 12.87 11.68 -24.82
N VAL A 385 12.19 12.27 -23.83
CA VAL A 385 11.61 13.62 -23.94
C VAL A 385 12.73 14.66 -23.85
N PRO A 386 12.87 15.57 -24.82
CA PRO A 386 13.79 16.70 -24.71
C PRO A 386 13.29 17.72 -23.69
N PHE A 387 14.22 18.42 -23.04
CA PHE A 387 13.88 19.62 -22.29
C PHE A 387 14.31 20.89 -23.03
N VAL A 388 13.59 21.98 -22.79
CA VAL A 388 14.05 23.35 -23.04
C VAL A 388 13.93 24.10 -21.71
N GLY A 389 15.00 24.74 -21.26
CA GLY A 389 15.06 25.39 -19.96
C GLY A 389 15.46 26.85 -20.03
N LEU A 390 15.15 27.63 -19.00
CA LEU A 390 15.61 29.00 -18.87
C LEU A 390 17.06 29.06 -18.41
N ASP A 391 17.81 30.04 -18.93
CA ASP A 391 19.20 30.30 -18.57
C ASP A 391 19.27 30.93 -17.17
N ALA A 392 19.16 30.06 -16.17
CA ALA A 392 19.08 30.41 -14.76
C ALA A 392 20.17 29.67 -13.97
N ASP A 393 20.08 29.75 -12.64
CA ASP A 393 21.03 29.12 -11.73
C ASP A 393 20.71 27.63 -11.55
N ILE A 394 21.11 26.85 -12.56
CA ILE A 394 20.79 25.43 -12.70
C ILE A 394 22.08 24.60 -12.72
N GLY A 395 22.25 23.70 -11.75
CA GLY A 395 23.45 22.86 -11.61
C GLY A 395 23.76 21.97 -12.81
N LEU A 396 22.74 21.60 -13.59
CA LEU A 396 22.90 20.86 -14.85
C LEU A 396 23.75 21.61 -15.89
N ARG A 397 23.85 22.95 -15.80
CA ARG A 397 24.68 23.79 -16.70
C ARG A 397 26.16 23.43 -16.65
N ALA A 398 26.63 22.86 -15.53
CA ALA A 398 28.01 22.41 -15.39
C ALA A 398 28.33 21.10 -16.17
N LEU A 399 27.36 20.54 -16.89
CA LEU A 399 27.49 19.25 -17.59
C LEU A 399 27.16 19.38 -19.09
N PRO A 400 28.05 19.99 -19.91
CA PRO A 400 27.78 20.30 -21.32
C PRO A 400 27.42 19.06 -22.16
N ASP A 401 28.06 17.92 -21.91
CA ASP A 401 27.75 16.66 -22.61
C ASP A 401 26.33 16.16 -22.31
N VAL A 402 25.86 16.36 -21.07
CA VAL A 402 24.50 15.98 -20.68
C VAL A 402 23.49 16.90 -21.35
N ILE A 403 23.75 18.21 -21.38
CA ILE A 403 22.88 19.19 -22.05
C ILE A 403 22.79 18.83 -23.53
N ALA A 404 23.92 18.70 -24.23
CA ALA A 404 23.98 18.37 -25.65
C ALA A 404 23.18 17.11 -26.01
N ALA A 405 23.12 16.12 -25.11
CA ALA A 405 22.36 14.90 -25.30
C ALA A 405 20.87 15.01 -24.92
N THR A 406 20.49 15.91 -24.02
CA THR A 406 19.17 15.89 -23.36
C THR A 406 18.27 17.09 -23.65
N GLY A 407 18.83 18.26 -23.96
CA GLY A 407 18.05 19.48 -24.20
C GLY A 407 18.91 20.72 -24.37
N GLU A 408 18.38 21.89 -24.02
CA GLU A 408 19.07 23.16 -24.15
C GLU A 408 18.52 24.23 -23.20
N PHE A 409 19.29 25.30 -23.03
CA PHE A 409 18.92 26.48 -22.24
C PHE A 409 18.76 27.72 -23.13
N VAL A 410 17.84 28.60 -22.77
CA VAL A 410 17.51 29.82 -23.52
C VAL A 410 17.29 31.01 -22.57
N ALA A 411 17.45 32.23 -23.07
CA ALA A 411 17.53 33.43 -22.23
C ALA A 411 16.25 33.77 -21.44
N ASP A 412 15.07 33.65 -22.07
CA ASP A 412 13.80 34.12 -21.50
C ASP A 412 12.62 33.25 -21.94
N THR A 413 11.41 33.61 -21.49
CA THR A 413 10.18 32.85 -21.77
C THR A 413 9.71 32.98 -23.22
N ASP A 414 10.08 34.05 -23.94
CA ASP A 414 9.79 34.18 -25.37
C ASP A 414 10.64 33.20 -26.19
N ALA A 415 11.95 33.16 -25.91
CA ALA A 415 12.87 32.19 -26.48
C ALA A 415 12.47 30.75 -26.09
N LEU A 416 12.03 30.53 -24.84
CA LEU A 416 11.53 29.24 -24.38
C LEU A 416 10.31 28.78 -25.17
N ALA A 417 9.33 29.65 -25.35
CA ALA A 417 8.11 29.34 -26.10
C ALA A 417 8.40 29.04 -27.57
N ALA A 418 9.25 29.84 -28.22
CA ALA A 418 9.63 29.63 -29.62
C ALA A 418 10.40 28.31 -29.79
N ARG A 419 11.41 28.07 -28.95
CA ARG A 419 12.28 26.90 -29.06
C ARG A 419 11.56 25.61 -28.68
N ALA A 420 10.75 25.61 -27.62
CA ALA A 420 9.96 24.45 -27.25
C ALA A 420 9.02 23.99 -28.38
N GLN A 421 8.41 24.93 -29.11
CA GLN A 421 7.59 24.58 -30.27
C GLN A 421 8.43 24.00 -31.43
N GLU A 422 9.59 24.57 -31.71
CA GLU A 422 10.49 24.05 -32.74
C GLU A 422 10.97 22.62 -32.42
N VAL A 423 11.40 22.39 -31.17
CA VAL A 423 11.80 21.07 -30.68
C VAL A 423 10.65 20.07 -30.75
N ALA A 424 9.43 20.49 -30.39
CA ALA A 424 8.24 19.65 -30.48
C ALA A 424 7.86 19.27 -31.93
N ARG A 425 8.27 20.07 -32.93
CA ARG A 425 8.05 19.77 -34.36
C ARG A 425 9.14 18.87 -34.94
N THR A 426 10.39 19.09 -34.52
CA THR A 426 11.58 18.41 -35.09
C THR A 426 11.93 17.10 -34.39
N SER A 427 11.44 16.87 -33.16
CA SER A 427 11.75 15.63 -32.44
C SER A 427 11.16 14.40 -33.14
N SER A 428 12.04 13.44 -33.45
CA SER A 428 11.69 12.17 -34.08
C SER A 428 11.89 10.98 -33.13
N ALA A 429 11.27 9.84 -33.42
CA ALA A 429 11.47 8.61 -32.66
C ALA A 429 12.95 8.23 -32.51
N GLY A 430 13.76 8.44 -33.55
CA GLY A 430 15.21 8.21 -33.51
C GLY A 430 15.94 9.11 -32.52
N THR A 431 15.61 10.41 -32.48
CA THR A 431 16.20 11.34 -31.50
C THR A 431 15.80 10.99 -30.07
N ARG A 432 14.54 10.59 -29.84
CA ARG A 432 14.06 10.15 -28.51
C ARG A 432 14.79 8.88 -28.04
N VAL A 433 14.98 7.90 -28.92
CA VAL A 433 15.72 6.66 -28.61
C VAL A 433 17.17 6.94 -28.25
N ARG A 434 17.88 7.79 -29.01
CA ARG A 434 19.28 8.17 -28.72
C ARG A 434 19.40 8.87 -27.37
N ARG A 435 18.52 9.84 -27.08
CA ARG A 435 18.48 10.55 -25.79
C ARG A 435 18.25 9.60 -24.63
N ALA A 436 17.25 8.73 -24.75
CA ALA A 436 16.95 7.74 -23.73
C ALA A 436 18.11 6.74 -23.52
N ALA A 437 18.82 6.38 -24.59
CA ALA A 437 20.00 5.51 -24.50
C ALA A 437 21.17 6.20 -23.77
N PHE A 438 21.46 7.47 -24.09
CA PHE A 438 22.46 8.27 -23.38
C PHE A 438 22.17 8.30 -21.87
N VAL A 439 20.95 8.65 -21.48
CA VAL A 439 20.56 8.71 -20.07
C VAL A 439 20.59 7.34 -19.38
N ARG A 440 20.25 6.25 -20.08
CA ARG A 440 20.41 4.89 -19.53
C ARG A 440 21.87 4.48 -19.32
N SER A 441 22.78 4.94 -20.18
CA SER A 441 24.23 4.77 -19.99
C SER A 441 24.82 5.71 -18.94
N TYR A 442 24.12 6.81 -18.64
CA TYR A 442 24.47 7.75 -17.58
C TYR A 442 24.45 7.09 -16.19
N GLN A 443 24.96 7.81 -15.18
CA GLN A 443 25.12 7.31 -13.81
C GLN A 443 23.83 6.67 -13.29
N SER A 444 23.90 5.38 -12.97
CA SER A 444 22.77 4.64 -12.39
C SER A 444 22.70 4.89 -10.90
N LEU A 445 21.49 4.74 -10.33
CA LEU A 445 21.32 4.87 -8.88
C LEU A 445 22.11 3.83 -8.09
N ASP A 446 22.39 2.65 -8.67
CA ASP A 446 23.30 1.68 -8.05
C ASP A 446 24.74 2.18 -8.01
N ARG A 447 25.26 2.73 -9.10
CA ARG A 447 26.62 3.33 -9.13
C ARG A 447 26.73 4.49 -8.15
N TYR A 448 25.70 5.33 -8.07
CA TYR A 448 25.63 6.40 -7.08
C TYR A 448 25.75 5.88 -5.65
N VAL A 449 24.96 4.86 -5.28
CA VAL A 449 25.02 4.28 -3.92
C VAL A 449 26.33 3.56 -3.67
N ASP A 450 26.95 2.93 -4.69
CA ASP A 450 28.28 2.32 -4.55
C ASP A 450 29.33 3.39 -4.20
N SER A 451 29.35 4.52 -4.90
CA SER A 451 30.24 5.65 -4.60
C SER A 451 29.96 6.27 -3.24
N LEU A 452 28.68 6.39 -2.85
CA LEU A 452 28.33 6.85 -1.50
C LEU A 452 28.82 5.90 -0.42
N GLU A 453 28.64 4.59 -0.59
CA GLU A 453 29.09 3.59 0.39
C GLU A 453 30.61 3.64 0.55
N GLU A 454 31.36 3.85 -0.53
CA GLU A 454 32.81 4.07 -0.47
C GLU A 454 33.16 5.25 0.44
N VAL A 455 32.60 6.45 0.18
CA VAL A 455 32.86 7.64 0.98
C VAL A 455 32.47 7.46 2.46
N VAL A 456 31.30 6.88 2.72
CA VAL A 456 30.74 6.71 4.07
C VAL A 456 31.52 5.67 4.88
N THR A 457 32.19 4.72 4.23
CA THR A 457 32.94 3.64 4.89
C THR A 457 34.46 3.85 4.87
N GLU A 458 34.96 4.85 4.15
CA GLU A 458 36.36 5.25 4.21
C GLU A 458 36.78 5.49 5.67
N GLY A 459 37.93 5.00 6.10
CA GLY A 459 38.43 5.18 7.48
C GLY A 459 37.76 4.33 8.56
N ALA A 460 36.74 3.52 8.25
CA ALA A 460 36.26 2.46 9.14
C ALA A 460 37.22 1.26 9.10
N SER A 461 37.40 0.57 10.23
CA SER A 461 38.25 -0.62 10.41
C SER A 461 38.01 -1.67 9.31
N ALA A 462 39.02 -2.48 8.96
CA ALA A 462 38.94 -3.48 7.88
C ALA A 462 37.74 -4.46 7.98
N GLY A 463 37.15 -4.63 9.18
CA GLY A 463 35.91 -5.40 9.40
C GLY A 463 34.63 -4.77 8.83
N ALA A 464 34.59 -3.44 8.59
CA ALA A 464 33.46 -2.73 8.00
C ALA A 464 33.48 -2.72 6.45
N ARG A 465 34.61 -3.13 5.85
CA ARG A 465 34.74 -3.34 4.40
C ARG A 465 34.21 -4.72 4.09
N ILE A 466 33.07 -4.80 3.40
CA ILE A 466 32.56 -6.08 2.92
C ILE A 466 33.54 -6.61 1.86
N GLY A 467 34.45 -7.47 2.28
CA GLY A 467 35.38 -8.18 1.39
C GLY A 467 34.64 -8.98 0.33
N PHE A 468 35.32 -9.33 -0.75
CA PHE A 468 34.75 -10.06 -1.89
C PHE A 468 33.96 -11.33 -1.45
N ALA A 469 34.38 -11.99 -0.37
CA ALA A 469 33.69 -13.13 0.25
C ALA A 469 32.36 -12.76 0.97
N GLY A 470 32.27 -11.56 1.57
CA GLY A 470 31.02 -11.04 2.14
C GLY A 470 30.03 -10.60 1.05
N ARG A 471 30.55 -10.02 -0.04
CA ARG A 471 29.78 -9.74 -1.27
C ARG A 471 29.31 -11.03 -1.93
N ALA A 472 30.10 -12.09 -1.90
CA ALA A 472 29.73 -13.43 -2.38
C ALA A 472 28.70 -14.10 -1.46
N ARG A 473 28.76 -13.98 -0.12
CA ARG A 473 27.70 -14.49 0.78
C ARG A 473 26.39 -13.74 0.63
N ALA A 474 26.42 -12.41 0.45
CA ALA A 474 25.24 -11.60 0.16
C ALA A 474 24.69 -11.87 -1.25
N ARG A 475 25.55 -11.98 -2.28
CA ARG A 475 25.17 -12.40 -3.65
C ARG A 475 24.70 -13.84 -3.69
N VAL A 476 25.25 -14.79 -2.95
CA VAL A 476 24.76 -16.18 -2.91
C VAL A 476 23.41 -16.23 -2.22
N ARG A 477 23.14 -15.40 -1.20
CA ARG A 477 21.79 -15.25 -0.61
C ARG A 477 20.80 -14.58 -1.57
N LEU A 478 21.22 -13.59 -2.38
CA LEU A 478 20.38 -12.88 -3.37
C LEU A 478 20.21 -13.61 -4.71
N VAL A 479 21.20 -14.39 -5.14
CA VAL A 479 21.20 -15.23 -6.36
C VAL A 479 20.51 -16.56 -6.08
N SER A 480 20.61 -17.14 -4.88
CA SER A 480 19.74 -18.27 -4.48
C SER A 480 18.26 -17.86 -4.30
N LEU A 481 18.00 -16.55 -4.08
CA LEU A 481 16.66 -15.94 -4.09
C LEU A 481 16.15 -15.56 -5.49
N ARG A 482 17.01 -15.43 -6.51
CA ARG A 482 16.62 -15.15 -7.91
C ARG A 482 16.73 -16.33 -8.89
N MET A 483 17.53 -17.35 -8.60
CA MET A 483 17.70 -18.53 -9.47
C MET A 483 16.71 -19.68 -9.22
N ARG A 484 15.74 -19.53 -8.31
CA ARG A 484 14.61 -20.47 -8.16
C ARG A 484 13.40 -20.13 -9.05
N GLN A 485 13.59 -19.29 -10.08
CA GLN A 485 12.56 -18.93 -11.06
C GLN A 485 13.13 -19.01 -12.49
N SER A 486 13.51 -20.19 -12.94
CA SER A 486 13.66 -20.48 -14.37
C SER A 486 13.74 -22.00 -14.60
N ASN A 487 12.68 -22.59 -15.13
CA ASN A 487 12.74 -23.90 -15.77
C ASN A 487 13.24 -23.70 -17.20
N LEU A 488 14.55 -23.85 -17.43
CA LEU A 488 15.07 -24.17 -18.77
C LEU A 488 16.06 -25.33 -18.67
N LEU A 489 15.53 -26.49 -19.08
CA LEU A 489 16.13 -27.74 -19.57
C LEU A 489 17.12 -28.57 -18.71
N PRO A 490 16.82 -29.88 -18.51
CA PRO A 490 17.80 -30.91 -18.23
C PRO A 490 18.44 -31.40 -19.53
N SER A 491 19.55 -30.77 -19.95
CA SER A 491 20.46 -31.37 -20.93
C SER A 491 21.77 -30.57 -20.98
N LEU A 492 22.68 -30.81 -20.05
CA LEU A 492 24.14 -30.74 -20.28
C LEU A 492 24.85 -31.17 -18.99
N VAL A 493 25.99 -31.83 -19.14
CA VAL A 493 26.84 -32.42 -18.09
C VAL A 493 26.40 -33.82 -17.61
N GLN A 494 26.20 -34.72 -18.59
CA GLN A 494 27.11 -35.88 -18.63
C GLN A 494 28.50 -35.37 -18.99
N ARG A 495 29.52 -35.94 -18.32
CA ARG A 495 30.98 -35.88 -18.58
C ARG A 495 31.81 -35.02 -17.63
N THR A 496 32.71 -35.77 -16.98
CA THR A 496 33.87 -35.39 -16.17
C THR A 496 33.56 -35.10 -14.70
N GLY A 497 34.21 -35.71 -13.72
CA GLY A 497 35.29 -36.68 -13.74
C GLY A 497 35.76 -36.81 -12.29
N ALA A 498 35.98 -38.04 -11.85
CA ALA A 498 36.34 -38.38 -10.48
C ALA A 498 37.67 -37.77 -10.00
N ALA A 499 37.69 -37.35 -8.73
CA ALA A 499 38.80 -37.38 -7.76
C ALA A 499 38.42 -36.39 -6.64
N ALA A 500 38.34 -36.70 -5.34
CA ALA A 500 39.13 -37.66 -4.59
C ALA A 500 38.34 -38.24 -3.40
N LEU A 501 38.38 -39.57 -3.33
CA LEU A 501 38.52 -40.42 -2.14
C LEU A 501 39.28 -39.70 -1.00
N ARG A 502 38.93 -39.77 0.28
CA ARG A 502 38.93 -40.91 1.23
C ARG A 502 38.66 -40.23 2.58
N THR A 503 37.88 -40.78 3.52
CA THR A 503 38.45 -41.56 4.63
C THR A 503 37.31 -41.98 5.57
N ILE A 504 37.18 -43.30 5.70
CA ILE A 504 36.75 -44.11 6.86
C ILE A 504 35.25 -44.33 7.14
N ARG A 505 34.99 -45.65 7.23
CA ARG A 505 33.78 -46.43 7.45
C ARG A 505 34.02 -47.19 8.78
N VAL A 506 32.96 -47.80 9.34
CA VAL A 506 32.94 -48.72 10.51
C VAL A 506 32.82 -47.96 11.85
N VAL A 507 31.74 -48.05 12.63
CA VAL A 507 31.20 -49.22 13.35
C VAL A 507 29.66 -49.10 13.51
N ARG A 508 28.93 -50.18 13.17
CA ARG A 508 27.58 -50.47 13.69
C ARG A 508 27.74 -51.52 14.78
N ARG A 509 27.18 -51.31 15.98
CA ARG A 509 26.64 -52.38 16.84
C ARG A 509 25.77 -51.85 18.00
N ARG A 510 24.51 -52.30 18.00
CA ARG A 510 23.60 -52.72 19.10
C ARG A 510 23.58 -51.96 20.44
N VAL A 511 22.37 -51.60 20.90
CA VAL A 511 21.61 -52.26 22.00
C VAL A 511 20.12 -51.78 21.95
N PRO A 512 19.13 -52.60 22.35
CA PRO A 512 17.69 -52.38 22.19
C PRO A 512 17.03 -51.86 23.49
N VAL A 513 15.67 -51.87 23.55
CA VAL A 513 14.78 -51.58 24.71
C VAL A 513 14.37 -50.09 24.71
N VAL A 514 13.10 -49.69 24.56
CA VAL A 514 11.89 -50.12 25.27
C VAL A 514 10.68 -50.16 24.32
N ALA A 515 10.11 -51.36 24.16
CA ALA A 515 8.71 -51.54 23.87
C ALA A 515 7.92 -51.44 25.18
N ALA A 516 7.37 -50.28 25.47
CA ALA A 516 6.34 -50.06 26.49
C ALA A 516 5.80 -48.66 26.22
N HIS A 517 4.53 -48.59 25.82
CA HIS A 517 3.60 -47.43 25.77
C HIS A 517 2.55 -47.61 24.65
N ALA A 518 2.66 -48.64 23.80
CA ALA A 518 1.70 -48.92 22.74
C ALA A 518 0.41 -49.65 23.20
N ALA A 519 0.18 -49.85 24.50
CA ALA A 519 -0.90 -50.70 25.01
C ALA A 519 -1.90 -50.00 25.97
N ALA A 520 -2.00 -48.66 25.94
CA ALA A 520 -2.94 -47.91 26.78
C ALA A 520 -3.84 -46.92 26.00
N LEU A 521 -4.12 -47.20 24.73
CA LEU A 521 -5.05 -46.41 23.90
C LEU A 521 -6.18 -47.31 23.36
N VAL A 522 -6.83 -48.05 24.26
CA VAL A 522 -8.13 -48.64 23.99
C VAL A 522 -9.17 -47.90 24.83
N THR A 523 -10.20 -47.39 24.16
CA THR A 523 -11.41 -46.72 24.70
C THR A 523 -11.26 -45.32 25.32
N ARG A 524 -10.57 -44.39 24.64
CA ARG A 524 -10.94 -42.96 24.75
C ARG A 524 -11.52 -42.51 23.42
N ARG A 525 -12.80 -42.08 23.44
CA ARG A 525 -13.45 -41.37 22.32
C ARG A 525 -12.51 -40.28 21.85
N LEU A 526 -12.09 -40.29 20.58
CA LEU A 526 -11.27 -39.23 19.97
C LEU A 526 -11.79 -37.86 20.43
N VAL A 527 -10.98 -37.20 21.26
CA VAL A 527 -11.09 -35.76 21.55
C VAL A 527 -10.38 -35.10 20.37
N SER A 528 -10.98 -34.04 19.83
CA SER A 528 -10.63 -33.43 18.53
C SER A 528 -9.11 -33.36 18.29
N VAL A 529 -8.63 -33.90 17.16
CA VAL A 529 -7.20 -34.01 16.83
C VAL A 529 -6.87 -33.08 15.67
N ALA A 530 -5.82 -32.26 15.82
CA ALA A 530 -5.21 -31.52 14.72
C ALA A 530 -3.88 -32.15 14.29
N VAL A 531 -3.72 -32.46 13.00
CA VAL A 531 -2.47 -32.94 12.39
C VAL A 531 -1.95 -31.91 11.41
N VAL A 532 -0.68 -31.57 11.54
CA VAL A 532 0.01 -30.53 10.78
C VAL A 532 0.84 -31.16 9.67
N GLN A 533 0.69 -30.68 8.44
CA GLN A 533 1.54 -31.09 7.32
C GLN A 533 2.24 -29.88 6.68
N THR A 534 3.55 -29.97 6.50
CA THR A 534 4.38 -28.89 5.95
C THR A 534 5.03 -29.33 4.62
N SER A 535 5.37 -28.38 3.74
CA SER A 535 5.66 -28.66 2.33
C SER A 535 7.14 -28.79 1.92
N ARG A 536 8.10 -29.06 2.82
CA ARG A 536 9.52 -29.25 2.43
C ARG A 536 10.19 -30.45 3.09
N GLY A 537 11.01 -31.18 2.33
CA GLY A 537 11.72 -32.39 2.75
C GLY A 537 13.21 -32.19 3.08
N ARG A 538 13.70 -33.13 3.91
CA ARG A 538 15.05 -33.47 4.39
C ARG A 538 15.96 -32.35 4.93
N SER A 539 16.19 -32.41 6.25
CA SER A 539 17.51 -32.21 6.86
C SER A 539 17.66 -33.10 8.09
N THR A 540 18.83 -33.71 8.23
CA THR A 540 19.34 -34.47 9.38
C THR A 540 19.49 -33.59 10.63
N LEU A 541 19.24 -34.16 11.81
CA LEU A 541 19.23 -33.51 13.12
C LEU A 541 20.49 -33.86 13.92
N GLU A 542 21.12 -32.85 14.54
CA GLU A 542 21.91 -33.02 15.76
C GLU A 542 21.11 -32.44 16.94
N SER A 543 20.90 -33.32 17.93
CA SER A 543 20.40 -33.26 19.32
C SER A 543 19.86 -31.98 19.99
N LEU A 544 18.76 -32.14 20.73
CA LEU A 544 18.44 -31.48 22.01
C LEU A 544 17.89 -32.53 23.03
N PRO A 545 17.93 -32.27 24.35
CA PRO A 545 17.82 -33.26 25.44
C PRO A 545 16.38 -33.65 25.85
N ASP A 546 16.29 -34.77 26.56
CA ASP A 546 15.10 -35.46 27.10
C ASP A 546 14.29 -34.64 28.15
N PRO A 547 13.02 -35.04 28.42
CA PRO A 547 12.00 -34.20 29.05
C PRO A 547 11.96 -34.33 30.56
N VAL A 548 11.66 -33.22 31.24
CA VAL A 548 11.20 -33.21 32.64
C VAL A 548 9.82 -32.52 32.73
N HIS A 549 9.03 -33.06 33.63
CA HIS A 549 7.58 -33.07 33.79
C HIS A 549 6.84 -31.72 33.87
N GLN A 550 5.57 -31.81 33.44
CA GLN A 550 4.35 -31.24 34.06
C GLN A 550 4.41 -29.78 34.51
N ASP A 551 4.21 -28.87 33.56
CA ASP A 551 3.25 -27.78 33.72
C ASP A 551 2.91 -27.17 32.35
N ALA A 552 1.73 -26.59 32.23
CA ALA A 552 1.07 -26.22 30.97
C ALA A 552 1.74 -25.06 30.21
N SER A 553 2.94 -25.25 29.61
CA SER A 553 3.50 -24.37 28.58
C SER A 553 4.76 -24.97 27.93
N ALA A 554 4.60 -25.93 27.02
CA ALA A 554 5.69 -26.36 26.13
C ALA A 554 5.44 -25.84 24.70
N ILE A 555 6.29 -24.91 24.25
CA ILE A 555 6.40 -24.48 22.85
C ILE A 555 6.98 -25.65 22.07
N VAL A 556 6.13 -26.43 21.38
CA VAL A 556 6.58 -27.53 20.51
C VAL A 556 7.09 -26.96 19.19
N ARG A 557 8.41 -27.02 18.94
CA ARG A 557 8.98 -26.72 17.62
C ARG A 557 8.77 -27.92 16.69
N LEU A 558 8.05 -27.74 15.59
CA LEU A 558 7.76 -28.78 14.59
C LEU A 558 8.80 -28.77 13.47
N ALA A 559 9.51 -29.88 13.24
CA ALA A 559 10.34 -30.06 12.05
C ALA A 559 9.48 -30.49 10.84
N PRO A 560 9.98 -30.32 9.59
CA PRO A 560 9.25 -30.76 8.42
C PRO A 560 9.09 -32.28 8.36
N GLY A 561 7.85 -32.76 8.59
CA GLY A 561 7.50 -34.18 8.63
C GLY A 561 7.11 -34.72 10.01
N ASP A 562 7.20 -33.89 11.06
CA ASP A 562 6.84 -34.30 12.42
C ASP A 562 5.33 -34.46 12.61
N ARG A 563 4.97 -35.46 13.44
CA ARG A 563 3.61 -35.75 13.86
C ARG A 563 3.40 -35.17 15.25
N VAL A 564 2.47 -34.24 15.40
CA VAL A 564 2.04 -33.78 16.73
C VAL A 564 0.54 -33.93 16.86
N TRP A 565 0.15 -34.67 17.90
CA TRP A 565 -1.22 -34.85 18.35
C TRP A 565 -1.40 -33.88 19.52
N ALA A 566 -2.26 -32.88 19.38
CA ALA A 566 -2.48 -31.87 20.40
C ALA A 566 -3.97 -31.67 20.65
N GLU A 567 -4.35 -31.60 21.93
CA GLU A 567 -5.72 -31.39 22.40
C GLU A 567 -6.06 -29.89 22.57
N SER A 568 -5.31 -28.95 21.99
CA SER A 568 -5.46 -27.52 22.28
C SER A 568 -5.24 -26.60 21.07
N PRO A 569 -6.01 -25.49 20.94
CA PRO A 569 -5.85 -24.48 19.88
C PRO A 569 -4.48 -23.76 19.86
N ARG A 570 -3.62 -23.96 20.88
CA ARG A 570 -2.29 -23.34 20.98
C ARG A 570 -1.24 -23.82 19.95
N VAL A 571 -1.53 -24.83 19.13
CA VAL A 571 -0.62 -25.32 18.07
C VAL A 571 -0.33 -24.27 17.00
N LEU A 572 -1.29 -23.37 16.73
CA LEU A 572 -1.20 -22.37 15.67
C LEU A 572 -0.15 -21.26 15.93
N ALA A 573 0.33 -21.12 17.17
CA ALA A 573 1.31 -20.12 17.59
C ALA A 573 2.76 -20.46 17.18
N VAL A 574 3.08 -21.74 16.95
CA VAL A 574 4.45 -22.26 16.77
C VAL A 574 4.73 -22.87 15.39
N MET A 575 3.82 -22.67 14.43
CA MET A 575 3.88 -23.30 13.12
C MET A 575 4.87 -22.60 12.16
N PRO A 576 5.44 -23.32 11.18
CA PRO A 576 6.15 -22.70 10.06
C PRO A 576 5.17 -22.00 9.09
N GLU A 577 5.68 -21.08 8.27
CA GLU A 577 4.89 -20.41 7.22
C GLU A 577 4.38 -21.44 6.17
N GLN A 578 3.10 -21.33 5.78
CA GLN A 578 2.40 -22.15 4.76
C GLN A 578 2.10 -23.62 5.13
N ALA A 579 1.55 -23.86 6.33
CA ALA A 579 1.13 -25.18 6.78
C ALA A 579 -0.27 -25.57 6.25
N ASP A 580 -0.46 -26.85 5.94
CA ASP A 580 -1.76 -27.47 5.69
C ASP A 580 -2.22 -28.18 6.98
N LEU A 581 -3.46 -27.93 7.42
CA LEU A 581 -3.99 -28.42 8.69
C LEU A 581 -5.10 -29.46 8.45
N HIS A 582 -4.99 -30.63 9.08
CA HIS A 582 -6.05 -31.65 9.07
C HIS A 582 -6.69 -31.73 10.46
N ILE A 583 -8.00 -31.53 10.57
CA ILE A 583 -8.71 -31.47 11.86
C ILE A 583 -9.77 -32.56 11.91
N VAL A 584 -9.76 -33.38 12.96
CA VAL A 584 -10.83 -34.33 13.27
C VAL A 584 -11.69 -33.73 14.36
N ARG A 585 -12.98 -33.52 14.09
CA ARG A 585 -13.87 -32.76 14.96
C ARG A 585 -15.15 -33.55 15.28
N ARG A 586 -15.68 -33.39 16.49
CA ARG A 586 -17.00 -33.92 16.84
C ARG A 586 -18.10 -33.13 16.14
N THR A 587 -19.08 -33.84 15.58
CA THR A 587 -20.28 -33.27 14.96
C THR A 587 -20.99 -32.34 15.95
N GLY A 588 -21.40 -31.15 15.50
CA GLY A 588 -22.19 -30.20 16.30
C GLY A 588 -21.41 -29.11 17.05
N GLU A 589 -20.09 -29.15 17.11
CA GLU A 589 -19.32 -28.05 17.71
C GLU A 589 -19.31 -26.80 16.77
N THR A 590 -19.33 -25.58 17.33
CA THR A 590 -19.37 -24.32 16.55
C THR A 590 -18.01 -23.91 15.99
N PRO A 591 -17.83 -23.60 14.69
CA PRO A 591 -16.52 -23.38 14.07
C PRO A 591 -15.78 -22.12 14.53
N TRP A 592 -16.43 -21.24 15.29
CA TRP A 592 -15.98 -19.87 15.58
C TRP A 592 -14.72 -19.77 16.43
N ALA A 593 -14.48 -20.72 17.33
CA ALA A 593 -13.22 -20.76 18.09
C ALA A 593 -12.02 -20.96 17.14
N LEU A 594 -12.12 -21.94 16.25
CA LEU A 594 -11.09 -22.23 15.26
C LEU A 594 -10.92 -21.08 14.25
N VAL A 595 -12.02 -20.44 13.83
CA VAL A 595 -11.93 -19.24 12.97
C VAL A 595 -11.12 -18.15 13.65
N ARG A 596 -11.37 -17.86 14.93
CA ARG A 596 -10.60 -16.86 15.70
C ARG A 596 -9.13 -17.24 15.84
N ASP A 597 -8.85 -18.53 16.06
CA ASP A 597 -7.46 -18.97 16.14
C ASP A 597 -6.75 -18.84 14.78
N LEU A 598 -7.42 -19.13 13.67
CA LEU A 598 -6.89 -18.94 12.31
C LEU A 598 -6.62 -17.47 11.99
N GLU A 599 -7.52 -16.56 12.36
CA GLU A 599 -7.30 -15.11 12.24
C GLU A 599 -6.06 -14.67 13.04
N SER A 600 -5.84 -15.23 14.23
CA SER A 600 -4.67 -14.91 15.07
C SER A 600 -3.36 -15.58 14.65
N SER A 601 -3.39 -16.51 13.69
CA SER A 601 -2.24 -17.37 13.33
C SER A 601 -1.17 -16.70 12.47
N ALA A 602 -1.23 -15.37 12.29
CA ALA A 602 -0.33 -14.59 11.43
C ALA A 602 -0.17 -15.18 10.01
N ARG A 603 -1.28 -15.69 9.43
CA ARG A 603 -1.36 -16.19 8.04
C ARG A 603 -0.49 -17.43 7.78
N ARG A 604 -0.12 -18.17 8.83
CA ARG A 604 0.73 -19.37 8.73
C ARG A 604 0.00 -20.58 8.14
N VAL A 605 -1.33 -20.65 8.27
CA VAL A 605 -2.15 -21.76 7.76
C VAL A 605 -2.70 -21.44 6.38
N ALA A 606 -2.39 -22.28 5.40
CA ALA A 606 -2.82 -22.09 4.02
C ALA A 606 -4.13 -22.82 3.69
N ARG A 607 -4.34 -24.01 4.26
CA ARG A 607 -5.55 -24.84 4.08
C ARG A 607 -5.92 -25.58 5.35
N VAL A 608 -7.20 -25.89 5.47
CA VAL A 608 -7.78 -26.70 6.54
C VAL A 608 -8.67 -27.78 5.93
N THR A 609 -8.33 -29.04 6.16
CA THR A 609 -9.18 -30.19 5.82
C THR A 609 -9.80 -30.74 7.10
N GLN A 610 -11.13 -30.74 7.20
CA GLN A 610 -11.83 -31.22 8.39
C GLN A 610 -12.48 -32.61 8.15
N TYR A 611 -12.52 -33.44 9.19
CA TYR A 611 -13.09 -34.79 9.20
C TYR A 611 -14.00 -34.97 10.41
N ASP A 612 -15.05 -35.77 10.29
CA ASP A 612 -15.94 -36.10 11.40
C ASP A 612 -15.27 -37.16 12.29
N ALA A 613 -15.25 -36.92 13.61
CA ALA A 613 -14.74 -37.86 14.61
C ALA A 613 -15.49 -39.21 14.60
N ALA A 614 -16.79 -39.22 14.30
CA ALA A 614 -17.61 -40.42 14.21
C ALA A 614 -17.25 -41.29 12.99
N THR A 615 -16.79 -40.67 11.90
CA THR A 615 -16.38 -41.36 10.66
C THR A 615 -14.92 -41.09 10.30
N ALA A 616 -14.08 -40.92 11.32
CA ALA A 616 -12.70 -40.50 11.13
C ALA A 616 -11.96 -41.40 10.12
N PRO A 617 -11.16 -40.81 9.21
CA PRO A 617 -10.46 -41.59 8.20
C PRO A 617 -9.50 -42.59 8.85
N ARG A 618 -9.23 -43.71 8.18
CA ARG A 618 -8.41 -44.80 8.73
C ARG A 618 -7.07 -44.30 9.27
N TRP A 619 -6.40 -43.38 8.55
CA TRP A 619 -5.14 -42.79 9.00
C TRP A 619 -5.28 -42.03 10.32
N ALA A 620 -6.42 -41.39 10.61
CA ALA A 620 -6.63 -40.71 11.90
C ALA A 620 -6.86 -41.73 13.02
N ARG A 621 -7.60 -42.81 12.75
CA ARG A 621 -7.87 -43.89 13.73
C ARG A 621 -6.65 -44.76 14.04
N THR A 622 -5.75 -44.93 13.08
CA THR A 622 -4.57 -45.81 13.21
C THR A 622 -3.26 -45.04 13.42
N GLY A 623 -3.31 -43.72 13.61
CA GLY A 623 -2.11 -42.89 13.69
C GLY A 623 -1.25 -42.90 12.41
N GLY A 624 -1.87 -43.07 11.23
CA GLY A 624 -1.27 -42.98 9.90
C GLY A 624 -1.06 -41.55 9.40
N LEU A 625 -0.48 -41.38 8.20
CA LEU A 625 -0.30 -40.07 7.58
C LEU A 625 -1.57 -39.64 6.81
N PRO A 626 -2.03 -38.38 6.94
CA PRO A 626 -3.10 -37.86 6.11
C PRO A 626 -2.66 -37.74 4.64
N PRO A 627 -3.62 -37.84 3.70
CA PRO A 627 -3.34 -37.58 2.29
C PRO A 627 -2.94 -36.12 2.09
N ARG A 628 -1.92 -35.88 1.26
CA ARG A 628 -1.53 -34.50 0.90
C ARG A 628 -2.66 -33.81 0.14
N PRO A 629 -2.96 -32.53 0.47
CA PRO A 629 -3.86 -31.73 -0.36
C PRO A 629 -3.33 -31.66 -1.79
N ARG A 630 -4.21 -31.87 -2.78
CA ARG A 630 -3.86 -31.62 -4.19
C ARG A 630 -3.57 -30.14 -4.36
N ARG A 631 -2.31 -29.77 -4.61
CA ARG A 631 -1.92 -28.39 -4.93
C ARG A 631 -2.15 -28.15 -6.41
N GLY A 632 -3.05 -27.23 -6.75
CA GLY A 632 -3.11 -26.65 -8.09
C GLY A 632 -1.84 -25.84 -8.36
N SER A 633 -1.20 -26.05 -9.50
CA SER A 633 -0.10 -25.22 -9.97
C SER A 633 -0.64 -23.90 -10.51
N GLY A 634 -0.52 -22.81 -9.76
CA GLY A 634 -0.92 -21.50 -10.27
C GLY A 634 -0.66 -20.36 -9.32
N VAL A 635 0.47 -19.67 -9.49
CA VAL A 635 0.59 -18.25 -9.14
C VAL A 635 0.15 -17.51 -10.40
N GLY A 636 -1.07 -16.99 -10.39
CA GLY A 636 -1.65 -16.28 -11.51
C GLY A 636 -3.17 -16.22 -11.41
N GLY A 637 -3.70 -15.12 -10.91
CA GLY A 637 -5.10 -14.79 -11.12
C GLY A 637 -5.30 -14.52 -12.61
N VAL A 638 -6.11 -15.32 -13.30
CA VAL A 638 -6.54 -14.97 -14.66
C VAL A 638 -7.40 -13.71 -14.52
N PRO A 639 -7.15 -12.63 -15.28
CA PRO A 639 -8.03 -11.47 -15.23
C PRO A 639 -9.46 -11.90 -15.52
N HIS A 640 -10.39 -11.55 -14.63
CA HIS A 640 -11.81 -11.74 -14.89
C HIS A 640 -12.17 -10.96 -16.14
N PRO A 641 -12.56 -11.63 -17.24
CA PRO A 641 -12.85 -10.91 -18.46
C PRO A 641 -14.14 -10.13 -18.22
N SER A 642 -14.05 -8.81 -18.24
CA SER A 642 -15.21 -7.93 -18.15
C SER A 642 -15.82 -7.70 -19.53
N VAL A 643 -17.12 -7.42 -19.55
CA VAL A 643 -17.89 -7.14 -20.76
C VAL A 643 -18.44 -5.71 -20.72
N THR A 644 -18.72 -5.16 -21.89
CA THR A 644 -19.47 -3.91 -22.03
C THR A 644 -20.85 -4.27 -22.53
N LEU A 645 -21.90 -3.85 -21.84
CA LEU A 645 -23.27 -4.18 -22.22
C LEU A 645 -23.80 -3.16 -23.23
N ALA A 646 -24.54 -3.64 -24.23
CA ALA A 646 -25.29 -2.77 -25.12
C ALA A 646 -26.41 -2.07 -24.32
N PRO A 647 -26.60 -0.74 -24.46
CA PRO A 647 -27.70 -0.03 -23.82
C PRO A 647 -29.04 -0.66 -24.15
N ARG A 648 -29.95 -0.67 -23.18
CA ARG A 648 -31.28 -1.26 -23.35
C ARG A 648 -32.35 -0.25 -22.91
N GLY A 649 -33.50 -0.26 -23.59
CA GLY A 649 -34.68 0.46 -23.12
C GLY A 649 -35.17 -0.07 -21.78
N SER A 650 -36.04 0.69 -21.11
CA SER A 650 -36.59 0.40 -19.78
C SER A 650 -37.09 -1.05 -19.66
N ILE A 651 -36.78 -1.70 -18.54
CA ILE A 651 -37.28 -3.03 -18.19
C ILE A 651 -38.20 -2.93 -16.98
N ARG A 652 -39.33 -3.64 -17.00
CA ARG A 652 -40.22 -3.75 -15.83
C ARG A 652 -40.06 -5.11 -15.18
N LEU A 653 -39.79 -5.10 -13.88
CA LEU A 653 -39.71 -6.28 -13.05
C LEU A 653 -41.04 -6.47 -12.29
N PRO A 654 -41.43 -7.71 -11.98
CA PRO A 654 -42.68 -7.99 -11.27
C PRO A 654 -42.65 -7.56 -9.80
N ARG A 655 -41.46 -7.38 -9.21
CA ARG A 655 -41.25 -6.96 -7.82
C ARG A 655 -40.26 -5.80 -7.76
N SER A 656 -40.26 -5.06 -6.64
CA SER A 656 -39.28 -4.00 -6.40
C SER A 656 -37.86 -4.60 -6.26
N ILE A 657 -36.88 -3.79 -6.62
CA ILE A 657 -35.45 -4.12 -6.46
C ILE A 657 -35.07 -3.88 -4.99
N GLY A 658 -34.45 -4.86 -4.35
CA GLY A 658 -33.90 -4.68 -3.01
C GLY A 658 -32.53 -4.02 -3.06
N VAL A 659 -32.39 -2.80 -2.53
CA VAL A 659 -31.10 -2.10 -2.48
C VAL A 659 -30.56 -2.13 -1.05
N PHE A 660 -29.43 -2.78 -0.83
CA PHE A 660 -28.81 -2.95 0.47
C PHE A 660 -27.52 -2.13 0.56
N VAL A 661 -27.54 -1.07 1.36
CA VAL A 661 -26.42 -0.14 1.52
C VAL A 661 -25.83 -0.26 2.93
N HIS A 662 -24.52 -0.46 3.03
CA HIS A 662 -23.81 -0.21 4.30
C HIS A 662 -23.22 1.20 4.31
N ALA A 663 -23.84 2.10 5.06
CA ALA A 663 -23.50 3.51 5.18
C ALA A 663 -22.67 3.77 6.44
N TYR A 664 -21.35 3.62 6.30
CA TYR A 664 -20.36 3.94 7.32
C TYR A 664 -19.90 5.42 7.23
N TYR A 665 -19.72 5.95 6.01
CA TYR A 665 -19.34 7.35 5.74
C TYR A 665 -20.53 8.13 5.19
N LEU A 666 -21.12 9.00 6.02
CA LEU A 666 -22.39 9.66 5.71
C LEU A 666 -22.31 10.67 4.57
N ASP A 667 -21.18 11.35 4.41
CA ASP A 667 -20.94 12.25 3.27
C ASP A 667 -20.96 11.51 1.92
N LEU A 668 -20.55 10.25 1.90
CA LEU A 668 -20.61 9.40 0.70
C LEU A 668 -21.98 8.76 0.51
N ALA A 669 -22.85 8.75 1.52
CA ALA A 669 -24.21 8.25 1.39
C ALA A 669 -25.05 9.14 0.47
N VAL A 670 -24.79 10.45 0.44
CA VAL A 670 -25.40 11.40 -0.51
C VAL A 670 -25.09 11.01 -1.95
N GLN A 671 -23.83 10.70 -2.25
CA GLN A 671 -23.42 10.26 -3.59
C GLN A 671 -24.10 8.94 -4.01
N ILE A 672 -24.30 8.01 -3.06
CA ILE A 672 -25.06 6.78 -3.33
C ILE A 672 -26.52 7.11 -3.63
N ALA A 673 -27.15 7.98 -2.83
CA ALA A 673 -28.53 8.39 -3.03
C ALA A 673 -28.75 9.01 -4.43
N GLU A 674 -27.87 9.91 -4.84
CA GLU A 674 -27.89 10.52 -6.18
C GLU A 674 -27.77 9.47 -7.30
N ARG A 675 -26.90 8.48 -7.14
CA ARG A 675 -26.73 7.39 -8.13
C ARG A 675 -27.89 6.42 -8.16
N LEU A 676 -28.59 6.21 -7.04
CA LEU A 676 -29.79 5.35 -7.03
C LEU A 676 -30.94 5.96 -7.82
N ALA A 677 -30.99 7.28 -7.99
CA ALA A 677 -31.99 7.95 -8.83
C ALA A 677 -31.88 7.59 -10.33
N ILE A 678 -30.78 6.95 -10.75
CA ILE A 678 -30.60 6.42 -12.12
C ILE A 678 -31.49 5.20 -12.37
N ILE A 679 -31.89 4.48 -11.31
CA ILE A 679 -32.69 3.26 -11.43
C ILE A 679 -34.13 3.64 -11.79
N ASP A 680 -34.49 3.45 -13.06
CA ASP A 680 -35.86 3.64 -13.57
C ASP A 680 -36.77 2.43 -13.24
N HIS A 681 -36.87 2.11 -11.95
CA HIS A 681 -37.72 1.04 -11.42
C HIS A 681 -37.96 1.22 -9.91
N PRO A 682 -39.13 0.83 -9.36
CA PRO A 682 -39.34 0.82 -7.90
C PRO A 682 -38.24 0.08 -7.12
N VAL A 683 -37.70 0.76 -6.11
CA VAL A 683 -36.66 0.25 -5.19
C VAL A 683 -37.17 0.20 -3.76
N SER A 684 -36.77 -0.83 -3.03
CA SER A 684 -36.90 -0.90 -1.57
C SER A 684 -35.50 -0.76 -0.96
N LEU A 685 -35.28 0.32 -0.22
CA LEU A 685 -33.94 0.70 0.25
C LEU A 685 -33.74 0.28 1.71
N TYR A 686 -32.72 -0.54 1.95
CA TYR A 686 -32.33 -1.03 3.26
C TYR A 686 -30.92 -0.53 3.58
N VAL A 687 -30.79 0.25 4.66
CA VAL A 687 -29.53 0.91 5.02
C VAL A 687 -29.06 0.39 6.38
N SER A 688 -27.86 -0.16 6.41
CA SER A 688 -27.16 -0.44 7.67
C SER A 688 -26.21 0.68 8.02
N THR A 689 -26.10 0.98 9.31
CA THR A 689 -25.09 1.88 9.87
C THR A 689 -24.65 1.40 11.25
N THR A 690 -23.73 2.12 11.90
CA THR A 690 -23.01 1.65 13.09
C THR A 690 -23.46 2.25 14.42
N ASP A 691 -24.26 3.32 14.40
CA ASP A 691 -24.89 3.87 15.60
C ASP A 691 -26.16 4.65 15.28
N GLU A 692 -26.96 4.92 16.32
CA GLU A 692 -28.27 5.57 16.19
C GLU A 692 -28.16 7.03 15.71
N ALA A 693 -27.09 7.75 16.04
CA ALA A 693 -26.92 9.13 15.60
C ALA A 693 -26.69 9.21 14.09
N ARG A 694 -25.95 8.25 13.52
CA ARG A 694 -25.84 8.09 12.07
C ARG A 694 -27.15 7.66 11.45
N ALA A 695 -27.90 6.77 12.11
CA ALA A 695 -29.21 6.33 11.64
C ALA A 695 -30.18 7.51 11.53
N ASP A 696 -30.23 8.40 12.53
CA ASP A 696 -31.06 9.60 12.52
C ASP A 696 -30.73 10.53 11.34
N GLN A 697 -29.44 10.74 11.07
CA GLN A 697 -29.02 11.55 9.92
C GLN A 697 -29.42 10.91 8.58
N LEU A 698 -29.30 9.58 8.48
CA LEU A 698 -29.71 8.84 7.28
C LEU A 698 -31.24 8.85 7.12
N ARG A 699 -32.03 8.81 8.21
CA ARG A 699 -33.50 8.94 8.14
C ARG A 699 -33.90 10.28 7.53
N SER A 700 -33.18 11.35 7.85
CA SER A 700 -33.41 12.67 7.23
C SER A 700 -33.01 12.72 5.75
N LEU A 701 -31.95 12.03 5.36
CA LEU A 701 -31.46 11.99 3.97
C LEU A 701 -32.25 11.03 3.08
N LEU A 702 -32.76 9.94 3.65
CA LEU A 702 -33.41 8.81 2.99
C LEU A 702 -34.67 8.41 3.77
N PRO A 703 -35.72 9.23 3.73
CA PRO A 703 -36.91 9.05 4.58
C PRO A 703 -37.65 7.74 4.32
N ASP A 704 -37.57 7.20 3.11
CA ASP A 704 -38.25 5.96 2.71
C ASP A 704 -37.38 4.70 2.92
N ALA A 705 -36.18 4.85 3.49
CA ALA A 705 -35.28 3.72 3.73
C ALA A 705 -35.60 3.01 5.06
N VAL A 706 -35.50 1.68 5.06
CA VAL A 706 -35.47 0.87 6.27
C VAL A 706 -34.06 0.89 6.84
N ILE A 707 -33.88 1.60 7.96
CA ILE A 707 -32.55 1.83 8.56
C ILE A 707 -32.38 0.97 9.82
N ARG A 708 -31.30 0.18 9.86
CA ARG A 708 -30.96 -0.68 11.01
C ARG A 708 -29.53 -0.46 11.46
N VAL A 709 -29.33 -0.38 12.78
CA VAL A 709 -28.01 -0.23 13.40
C VAL A 709 -27.42 -1.61 13.68
N PHE A 710 -26.17 -1.80 13.26
CA PHE A 710 -25.39 -2.99 13.54
C PHE A 710 -24.08 -2.62 14.23
N PRO A 711 -23.55 -3.49 15.12
CA PRO A 711 -22.16 -3.39 15.54
C PRO A 711 -21.23 -3.31 14.33
N ASN A 712 -20.12 -2.58 14.42
CA ASN A 712 -19.14 -2.48 13.33
C ASN A 712 -18.26 -3.74 13.21
N GLN A 713 -18.88 -4.92 13.29
CA GLN A 713 -18.25 -6.24 13.21
C GLN A 713 -18.60 -6.84 11.86
N GLY A 714 -17.60 -7.43 11.18
CA GLY A 714 -17.81 -7.95 9.83
C GLY A 714 -17.95 -6.87 8.74
N ARG A 715 -17.69 -5.60 9.09
CA ARG A 715 -17.68 -4.43 8.20
C ARG A 715 -18.99 -4.32 7.43
N ASP A 716 -18.95 -4.25 6.11
CA ASP A 716 -20.13 -4.21 5.26
C ASP A 716 -20.75 -5.60 5.01
N ILE A 717 -19.99 -6.68 5.20
CA ILE A 717 -20.42 -8.05 4.87
C ILE A 717 -21.50 -8.55 5.83
N ALA A 718 -21.24 -8.50 7.13
CA ALA A 718 -22.18 -8.97 8.14
C ALA A 718 -23.57 -8.30 8.03
N PRO A 719 -23.67 -6.96 8.03
CA PRO A 719 -24.98 -6.31 7.97
C PRO A 719 -25.69 -6.51 6.63
N LYS A 720 -24.99 -6.49 5.49
CA LYS A 720 -25.65 -6.65 4.16
C LYS A 720 -26.08 -8.09 3.86
N VAL A 721 -25.27 -9.08 4.25
CA VAL A 721 -25.52 -10.47 3.86
C VAL A 721 -26.40 -11.18 4.88
N PHE A 722 -26.16 -10.96 6.17
CA PHE A 722 -26.87 -11.67 7.26
C PHE A 722 -27.83 -10.76 8.01
N GLY A 723 -27.49 -9.48 8.18
CA GLY A 723 -28.27 -8.53 8.96
C GLY A 723 -29.65 -8.19 8.38
N PHE A 724 -29.84 -8.33 7.07
CA PHE A 724 -31.11 -8.13 6.36
C PHE A 724 -31.59 -9.38 5.62
N ALA A 725 -31.28 -10.58 6.15
CA ALA A 725 -31.66 -11.83 5.48
C ALA A 725 -33.17 -11.96 5.18
N PRO A 726 -34.11 -11.55 6.08
CA PRO A 726 -35.54 -11.58 5.77
C PRO A 726 -35.93 -10.64 4.63
N GLU A 727 -35.41 -9.41 4.63
CA GLU A 727 -35.69 -8.40 3.61
C GLU A 727 -35.11 -8.81 2.26
N HIS A 728 -33.92 -9.42 2.26
CA HIS A 728 -33.32 -9.98 1.06
C HIS A 728 -34.21 -11.05 0.39
N ALA A 729 -34.92 -11.86 1.19
CA ALA A 729 -35.85 -12.88 0.65
C ALA A 729 -37.12 -12.28 0.02
N ALA A 730 -37.44 -11.01 0.27
CA ALA A 730 -38.61 -10.32 -0.30
C ALA A 730 -38.39 -9.89 -1.77
N HIS A 731 -37.15 -9.88 -2.24
CA HIS A 731 -36.78 -9.40 -3.57
C HIS A 731 -36.22 -10.53 -4.43
N ASP A 732 -36.48 -10.50 -5.74
CA ASP A 732 -35.89 -11.46 -6.68
C ASP A 732 -34.50 -11.01 -7.15
N ILE A 733 -34.32 -9.68 -7.25
CA ILE A 733 -33.08 -9.00 -7.65
C ILE A 733 -32.66 -8.02 -6.57
N VAL A 734 -31.37 -8.05 -6.23
CA VAL A 734 -30.78 -7.19 -5.22
C VAL A 734 -29.55 -6.45 -5.73
N LEU A 735 -29.33 -5.27 -5.18
CA LEU A 735 -28.12 -4.45 -5.37
C LEU A 735 -27.45 -4.24 -4.01
N HIS A 736 -26.22 -4.70 -3.87
CA HIS A 736 -25.41 -4.47 -2.68
C HIS A 736 -24.42 -3.32 -2.93
N LEU A 737 -24.45 -2.30 -2.07
CA LEU A 737 -23.54 -1.16 -2.10
C LEU A 737 -22.97 -0.89 -0.71
N HIS A 738 -21.86 -0.15 -0.62
CA HIS A 738 -21.42 0.40 0.66
C HIS A 738 -20.60 1.66 0.46
N THR A 739 -20.60 2.53 1.47
CA THR A 739 -19.73 3.71 1.47
C THR A 739 -18.29 3.24 1.67
N LYS A 740 -17.40 3.55 0.71
CA LYS A 740 -16.01 3.06 0.72
C LYS A 740 -15.04 4.22 0.61
N ARG A 741 -14.28 4.49 1.68
CA ARG A 741 -13.09 5.35 1.61
C ARG A 741 -11.85 4.46 1.59
N SER A 742 -10.85 4.84 0.79
CA SER A 742 -9.52 4.20 0.75
C SER A 742 -8.45 5.15 1.29
N PRO A 743 -8.52 5.59 2.55
CA PRO A 743 -7.67 6.66 3.09
C PRO A 743 -6.19 6.27 3.22
N HIS A 744 -5.85 4.98 3.05
CA HIS A 744 -4.50 4.43 3.22
C HIS A 744 -3.82 3.99 1.91
N ARG A 745 -4.48 4.19 0.75
CA ARG A 745 -4.06 3.72 -0.58
C ARG A 745 -4.48 4.76 -1.63
N SER A 746 -3.60 5.72 -1.93
CA SER A 746 -3.90 6.81 -2.88
C SER A 746 -4.14 6.32 -4.32
N ASP A 747 -3.69 5.11 -4.66
CA ASP A 747 -3.95 4.39 -5.90
C ASP A 747 -5.39 3.90 -6.06
N LEU A 748 -6.18 3.91 -4.98
CA LEU A 748 -7.61 3.58 -4.94
C LEU A 748 -8.50 4.82 -4.78
N SER A 749 -7.95 6.03 -4.95
CA SER A 749 -8.74 7.26 -5.10
C SER A 749 -9.65 7.13 -6.33
N GLY A 750 -10.95 7.35 -6.16
CA GLY A 750 -11.96 7.11 -7.21
C GLY A 750 -12.43 5.67 -7.36
N TRP A 751 -11.98 4.71 -6.53
CA TRP A 751 -12.42 3.31 -6.62
C TRP A 751 -13.93 3.14 -6.43
N MET A 752 -14.53 3.87 -5.48
CA MET A 752 -15.99 3.86 -5.29
C MET A 752 -16.71 4.43 -6.53
N SER A 753 -16.22 5.54 -7.10
CA SER A 753 -16.78 6.10 -8.34
C SER A 753 -16.72 5.09 -9.48
N HIS A 754 -15.57 4.45 -9.71
CA HIS A 754 -15.41 3.42 -10.74
C HIS A 754 -16.39 2.26 -10.57
N ILE A 755 -16.61 1.79 -9.35
CA ILE A 755 -17.61 0.73 -9.08
C ILE A 755 -19.02 1.21 -9.41
N LEU A 756 -19.38 2.44 -8.99
CA LEU A 756 -20.68 3.03 -9.30
C LEU A 756 -20.84 3.26 -10.81
N ASP A 757 -19.79 3.64 -11.53
CA ASP A 757 -19.79 3.81 -12.98
C ASP A 757 -19.95 2.47 -13.72
N CYS A 758 -19.60 1.34 -13.10
CA CYS A 758 -19.87 0.01 -13.63
C CYS A 758 -21.29 -0.49 -13.31
N LEU A 759 -21.77 -0.27 -12.09
CA LEU A 759 -23.02 -0.87 -11.58
C LEU A 759 -24.25 0.03 -11.73
N LEU A 760 -24.06 1.35 -11.77
CA LEU A 760 -25.07 2.39 -11.93
C LEU A 760 -24.63 3.43 -12.99
N PRO A 761 -24.39 3.01 -14.25
CA PRO A 761 -23.83 3.88 -15.28
C PRO A 761 -24.82 4.92 -15.85
N SER A 762 -26.00 4.46 -16.26
CA SER A 762 -27.10 5.24 -16.86
C SER A 762 -28.40 4.42 -16.73
N PRO A 763 -29.59 5.02 -16.97
CA PRO A 763 -30.85 4.28 -16.92
C PRO A 763 -30.85 3.07 -17.89
N GLU A 764 -30.32 3.25 -19.10
CA GLU A 764 -30.25 2.21 -20.13
C GLU A 764 -29.21 1.13 -19.79
N GLY A 765 -28.12 1.51 -19.13
CA GLY A 765 -27.11 0.57 -18.67
C GLY A 765 -27.59 -0.25 -17.47
N VAL A 766 -28.34 0.35 -16.54
CA VAL A 766 -29.03 -0.38 -15.46
C VAL A 766 -30.06 -1.34 -16.05
N ALA A 767 -30.87 -0.89 -17.02
CA ALA A 767 -31.81 -1.77 -17.71
C ALA A 767 -31.11 -2.95 -18.41
N ALA A 768 -29.92 -2.74 -18.98
CA ALA A 768 -29.12 -3.81 -19.56
C ALA A 768 -28.60 -4.82 -18.51
N ILE A 769 -28.18 -4.36 -17.33
CA ILE A 769 -27.78 -5.23 -16.20
C ILE A 769 -28.98 -6.04 -15.70
N LEU A 770 -30.13 -5.40 -15.52
CA LEU A 770 -31.36 -6.06 -15.10
C LEU A 770 -31.79 -7.12 -16.12
N ALA A 771 -31.78 -6.78 -17.41
CA ALA A 771 -32.07 -7.75 -18.46
C ALA A 771 -31.09 -8.93 -18.48
N LEU A 772 -29.80 -8.70 -18.21
CA LEU A 772 -28.84 -9.78 -18.04
C LEU A 772 -29.24 -10.72 -16.90
N LEU A 773 -29.74 -10.18 -15.78
CA LEU A 773 -30.18 -10.97 -14.63
C LEU A 773 -31.55 -11.60 -14.80
N THR A 774 -32.43 -11.11 -15.68
CA THR A 774 -33.80 -11.65 -15.81
C THR A 774 -34.02 -12.49 -17.06
N GLU A 775 -33.34 -12.19 -18.16
CA GLU A 775 -33.56 -12.83 -19.45
C GLU A 775 -32.55 -13.93 -19.77
N THR A 776 -31.49 -14.06 -18.97
CA THR A 776 -30.55 -15.19 -19.08
C THR A 776 -30.78 -16.16 -17.94
N GLU A 777 -30.81 -17.46 -18.23
CA GLU A 777 -31.09 -18.48 -17.21
C GLU A 777 -29.92 -18.65 -16.23
N ARG A 778 -28.70 -18.39 -16.70
CA ARG A 778 -27.47 -18.75 -15.98
C ARG A 778 -26.82 -17.62 -15.21
N ILE A 779 -27.04 -16.35 -15.57
CA ILE A 779 -26.35 -15.26 -14.88
C ILE A 779 -27.08 -14.95 -13.58
N GLY A 780 -26.36 -15.12 -12.46
CA GLY A 780 -26.89 -14.89 -11.12
C GLY A 780 -26.27 -13.69 -10.41
N MET A 781 -25.17 -13.13 -10.93
CA MET A 781 -24.48 -12.01 -10.32
C MET A 781 -23.71 -11.18 -11.34
N VAL A 782 -23.75 -9.87 -11.16
CA VAL A 782 -23.04 -8.88 -11.99
C VAL A 782 -22.19 -7.99 -11.07
N GLY A 783 -20.87 -8.11 -11.18
CA GLY A 783 -19.90 -7.31 -10.43
C GLY A 783 -19.22 -6.23 -11.29
N PRO A 784 -18.51 -5.28 -10.67
CA PRO A 784 -17.76 -4.26 -11.39
C PRO A 784 -16.46 -4.84 -11.96
N ALA A 785 -16.02 -4.36 -13.13
CA ALA A 785 -14.69 -4.66 -13.63
C ALA A 785 -13.62 -4.25 -12.62
N LEU A 786 -12.57 -5.07 -12.48
CA LEU A 786 -11.50 -4.82 -11.52
C LEU A 786 -10.84 -3.47 -11.77
N HIS A 787 -10.74 -2.67 -10.70
CA HIS A 787 -10.04 -1.39 -10.77
C HIS A 787 -8.55 -1.63 -11.13
N PRO A 788 -7.96 -0.91 -12.11
CA PRO A 788 -6.61 -1.18 -12.61
C PRO A 788 -5.50 -1.20 -11.54
N SER A 789 -5.70 -0.51 -10.41
CA SER A 789 -4.76 -0.46 -9.28
C SER A 789 -4.82 -1.67 -8.34
N LEU A 790 -5.72 -2.65 -8.55
CA LEU A 790 -5.89 -3.79 -7.63
C LEU A 790 -4.96 -4.98 -7.91
N GLY A 791 -4.21 -5.05 -9.01
CA GLY A 791 -3.16 -6.08 -9.23
C GLY A 791 -3.59 -7.55 -9.01
N GLU A 792 -2.65 -8.43 -8.62
CA GLU A 792 -2.86 -9.87 -8.34
C GLU A 792 -3.65 -10.18 -7.03
N THR A 793 -4.47 -9.26 -6.53
CA THR A 793 -5.15 -9.38 -5.21
C THR A 793 -6.38 -10.30 -5.21
N VAL A 794 -6.86 -10.72 -6.38
CA VAL A 794 -7.99 -11.64 -6.54
C VAL A 794 -7.52 -13.08 -6.39
N GLN A 795 -7.21 -13.46 -5.15
CA GLN A 795 -6.84 -14.80 -4.76
C GLN A 795 -7.33 -15.07 -3.33
N TRP A 796 -7.34 -16.34 -2.93
CA TRP A 796 -7.76 -16.68 -1.57
C TRP A 796 -6.82 -16.12 -0.49
N GLY A 797 -5.50 -16.20 -0.71
CA GLY A 797 -4.51 -15.85 0.30
C GLY A 797 -4.78 -16.56 1.64
N PRO A 798 -4.65 -15.88 2.79
CA PRO A 798 -4.92 -16.47 4.11
C PRO A 798 -6.39 -16.81 4.37
N ASN A 799 -7.32 -16.30 3.54
CA ASN A 799 -8.75 -16.47 3.75
C ASN A 799 -9.26 -17.87 3.38
N ARG A 800 -8.46 -18.67 2.65
CA ARG A 800 -8.87 -20.02 2.24
C ARG A 800 -9.16 -20.92 3.43
N ALA A 801 -8.24 -20.95 4.39
CA ALA A 801 -8.36 -21.77 5.60
C ALA A 801 -9.65 -21.44 6.37
N ILE A 802 -9.97 -20.15 6.50
CA ILE A 802 -11.20 -19.69 7.15
C ILE A 802 -12.43 -20.13 6.34
N ALA A 803 -12.42 -19.96 5.02
CA ALA A 803 -13.53 -20.36 4.15
C ALA A 803 -13.79 -21.88 4.16
N GLU A 804 -12.73 -22.69 4.16
CA GLU A 804 -12.82 -24.16 4.30
C GLU A 804 -13.38 -24.56 5.66
N VAL A 805 -13.08 -23.78 6.71
CA VAL A 805 -13.65 -24.03 8.04
C VAL A 805 -15.15 -23.73 8.09
N VAL A 806 -15.54 -22.58 7.55
CA VAL A 806 -16.91 -22.09 7.57
C VAL A 806 -17.84 -22.95 6.71
N THR A 807 -17.37 -23.44 5.56
CA THR A 807 -18.20 -24.20 4.61
C THR A 807 -18.28 -25.70 4.90
N TRP A 808 -17.43 -26.22 5.79
CA TRP A 808 -17.38 -27.65 6.09
C TRP A 808 -18.69 -28.19 6.67
N GLY A 809 -19.09 -29.37 6.19
CA GLY A 809 -20.29 -30.07 6.64
C GLY A 809 -21.61 -29.39 6.25
N ARG A 810 -21.57 -28.32 5.43
CA ARG A 810 -22.74 -27.50 5.06
C ARG A 810 -23.16 -27.66 3.59
N GLY A 811 -22.80 -28.78 2.96
CA GLY A 811 -23.19 -29.08 1.58
C GLY A 811 -22.48 -28.29 0.48
N TRP A 812 -21.42 -27.55 0.82
CA TRP A 812 -20.59 -26.85 -0.17
C TRP A 812 -19.64 -27.82 -0.89
N PRO A 813 -19.41 -27.64 -2.20
CA PRO A 813 -18.39 -28.38 -2.93
C PRO A 813 -16.98 -27.96 -2.49
N ALA A 814 -15.96 -28.69 -2.95
CA ALA A 814 -14.59 -28.27 -2.76
C ALA A 814 -14.37 -26.85 -3.33
N LEU A 815 -13.80 -25.97 -2.51
CA LEU A 815 -13.58 -24.58 -2.90
C LEU A 815 -12.63 -24.48 -4.11
N PRO A 816 -12.89 -23.58 -5.06
CA PRO A 816 -12.06 -23.43 -6.25
C PRO A 816 -10.63 -23.02 -5.89
N GLU A 817 -9.68 -23.42 -6.72
CA GLU A 817 -8.30 -22.93 -6.64
C GLU A 817 -8.21 -21.43 -6.98
N SER A 818 -7.14 -20.75 -6.55
CA SER A 818 -7.02 -19.29 -6.69
C SER A 818 -7.07 -18.81 -8.15
N ASP A 819 -6.56 -19.59 -9.09
CA ASP A 819 -6.62 -19.34 -10.54
C ASP A 819 -8.05 -19.45 -11.12
N ARG A 820 -8.97 -20.05 -10.36
CA ARG A 820 -10.38 -20.25 -10.71
C ARG A 820 -11.34 -19.50 -9.78
N LEU A 821 -10.83 -18.81 -8.76
CA LEU A 821 -11.64 -18.02 -7.83
C LEU A 821 -12.18 -16.79 -8.55
N SER A 822 -13.48 -16.54 -8.43
CA SER A 822 -14.12 -15.33 -8.95
C SER A 822 -15.09 -14.73 -7.96
N PHE A 823 -14.97 -13.43 -7.72
CA PHE A 823 -15.83 -12.67 -6.82
C PHE A 823 -15.78 -11.16 -7.12
N ALA A 824 -16.82 -10.43 -6.73
CA ALA A 824 -16.87 -8.97 -6.80
C ALA A 824 -15.99 -8.34 -5.72
N ALA A 825 -14.73 -8.05 -6.09
CA ALA A 825 -13.77 -7.41 -5.18
C ALA A 825 -14.27 -6.03 -4.74
N GLY A 826 -14.43 -5.85 -3.43
CA GLY A 826 -15.05 -4.69 -2.84
C GLY A 826 -16.55 -4.80 -2.60
N SER A 827 -17.09 -6.03 -2.61
CA SER A 827 -18.40 -6.41 -2.03
C SER A 827 -19.61 -5.57 -2.48
N MET A 828 -19.53 -4.98 -3.68
CA MET A 828 -20.60 -4.25 -4.34
C MET A 828 -20.91 -4.92 -5.68
N PHE A 829 -22.18 -5.26 -5.90
CA PHE A 829 -22.62 -6.07 -7.04
C PHE A 829 -24.15 -6.10 -7.12
N TRP A 830 -24.66 -6.44 -8.31
CA TRP A 830 -26.04 -6.90 -8.50
C TRP A 830 -26.12 -8.42 -8.42
N ALA A 831 -27.21 -8.97 -7.89
CA ALA A 831 -27.42 -10.42 -7.87
C ALA A 831 -28.90 -10.81 -7.94
N ARG A 832 -29.16 -12.03 -8.42
CA ARG A 832 -30.39 -12.75 -8.09
C ARG A 832 -30.32 -13.17 -6.63
N SER A 833 -31.40 -13.02 -5.87
CA SER A 833 -31.42 -13.43 -4.46
C SER A 833 -31.11 -14.91 -4.28
N SER A 834 -31.49 -15.76 -5.25
CA SER A 834 -31.16 -17.18 -5.28
C SER A 834 -29.66 -17.47 -5.34
N ALA A 835 -28.85 -16.57 -5.92
CA ALA A 835 -27.39 -16.75 -6.03
C ALA A 835 -26.66 -16.56 -4.68
N LEU A 836 -27.27 -15.84 -3.74
CA LEU A 836 -26.72 -15.56 -2.41
C LEU A 836 -27.20 -16.54 -1.33
N ARG A 837 -28.18 -17.40 -1.64
CA ARG A 837 -28.81 -18.29 -0.67
C ARG A 837 -27.81 -19.20 0.05
N ALA A 838 -26.85 -19.77 -0.68
CA ALA A 838 -25.88 -20.70 -0.09
C ALA A 838 -24.98 -20.03 0.97
N VAL A 839 -24.55 -18.79 0.74
CA VAL A 839 -23.76 -18.03 1.73
C VAL A 839 -24.63 -17.56 2.90
N GLN A 840 -25.89 -17.19 2.67
CA GLN A 840 -26.82 -16.81 3.73
C GLN A 840 -27.17 -17.97 4.66
N GLN A 841 -27.33 -19.18 4.12
CA GLN A 841 -27.57 -20.42 4.88
C GLN A 841 -26.39 -20.89 5.73
N LEU A 842 -25.22 -20.22 5.63
CA LEU A 842 -24.15 -20.45 6.60
C LEU A 842 -24.52 -19.92 7.99
N GLU A 843 -25.53 -19.04 8.08
CA GLU A 843 -26.09 -18.47 9.33
C GLU A 843 -25.00 -18.00 10.28
N ILE A 844 -24.05 -17.23 9.74
CA ILE A 844 -22.90 -16.72 10.49
C ILE A 844 -23.42 -15.65 11.47
N PRO A 845 -23.34 -15.88 12.80
CA PRO A 845 -23.79 -14.90 13.77
C PRO A 845 -22.84 -13.69 13.73
N THR A 846 -23.37 -12.50 14.02
CA THR A 846 -22.59 -11.26 13.86
C THR A 846 -21.36 -11.25 14.78
N GLU A 847 -21.48 -11.89 15.95
CA GLU A 847 -20.44 -12.05 16.97
C GLU A 847 -19.29 -12.97 16.54
N ALA A 848 -19.47 -13.74 15.46
CA ALA A 848 -18.39 -14.57 14.89
C ALA A 848 -17.37 -13.73 14.10
N PHE A 849 -17.75 -12.54 13.65
CA PHE A 849 -16.84 -11.64 12.96
C PHE A 849 -15.95 -10.91 13.96
N SER A 850 -14.63 -10.91 13.74
CA SER A 850 -13.70 -10.20 14.60
C SER A 850 -13.69 -8.69 14.33
N ASP A 851 -13.31 -7.92 15.35
CA ASP A 851 -13.07 -6.47 15.28
C ASP A 851 -11.68 -6.13 14.72
N SER A 852 -11.06 -7.08 14.02
CA SER A 852 -9.67 -6.98 13.59
C SER A 852 -9.46 -5.78 12.64
N PRO A 853 -8.43 -4.93 12.88
CA PRO A 853 -8.09 -3.85 11.97
C PRO A 853 -7.47 -4.37 10.66
N GLU A 854 -7.15 -5.67 10.58
CA GLU A 854 -6.57 -6.29 9.38
C GLU A 854 -7.45 -6.09 8.14
N THR A 855 -6.79 -5.83 7.01
CA THR A 855 -7.42 -5.57 5.72
C THR A 855 -7.52 -6.81 4.82
N ASP A 856 -7.14 -8.00 5.32
CA ASP A 856 -7.26 -9.30 4.65
C ASP A 856 -6.99 -10.42 5.68
N GLY A 857 -7.42 -11.67 5.46
CA GLY A 857 -7.19 -12.78 6.40
C GLY A 857 -8.17 -12.87 7.56
N THR A 858 -9.36 -12.29 7.40
CA THR A 858 -10.45 -12.27 8.40
C THR A 858 -11.68 -13.01 7.87
N LEU A 859 -12.62 -13.38 8.74
CA LEU A 859 -13.90 -13.97 8.37
C LEU A 859 -14.69 -13.10 7.36
N ALA A 860 -14.68 -11.77 7.52
CA ALA A 860 -15.35 -10.85 6.59
C ALA A 860 -14.86 -11.00 5.14
N HIS A 861 -13.53 -10.98 4.96
CA HIS A 861 -12.87 -11.15 3.65
C HIS A 861 -12.95 -12.59 3.11
N ALA A 862 -13.04 -13.60 3.98
CA ALA A 862 -13.34 -14.97 3.56
C ALA A 862 -14.77 -15.09 3.01
N VAL A 863 -15.74 -14.47 3.70
CA VAL A 863 -17.14 -14.42 3.25
C VAL A 863 -17.29 -13.59 1.97
N GLU A 864 -16.59 -12.47 1.82
CA GLU A 864 -16.56 -11.68 0.57
C GLU A 864 -16.21 -12.55 -0.64
N ARG A 865 -15.22 -13.43 -0.51
CA ARG A 865 -14.83 -14.38 -1.58
C ARG A 865 -15.87 -15.49 -1.76
N LEU A 866 -16.45 -15.98 -0.66
CA LEU A 866 -17.51 -16.99 -0.69
C LEU A 866 -18.80 -16.48 -1.32
N ILE A 867 -19.08 -15.18 -1.33
CA ILE A 867 -20.23 -14.60 -2.06
C ILE A 867 -20.14 -14.95 -3.56
N GLY A 868 -18.95 -14.83 -4.15
CA GLY A 868 -18.74 -15.24 -5.54
C GLY A 868 -18.90 -16.76 -5.72
N VAL A 869 -18.33 -17.56 -4.81
CA VAL A 869 -18.46 -19.03 -4.86
C VAL A 869 -19.91 -19.48 -4.69
N SER A 870 -20.70 -18.80 -3.84
CA SER A 870 -22.13 -19.05 -3.62
C SER A 870 -22.93 -19.01 -4.92
N CYS A 871 -22.62 -18.08 -5.81
CA CYS A 871 -23.26 -17.98 -7.12
C CYS A 871 -23.11 -19.29 -7.91
N GLY A 872 -21.90 -19.88 -7.92
CA GLY A 872 -21.64 -21.17 -8.55
C GLY A 872 -22.31 -22.36 -7.84
N VAL A 873 -22.35 -22.35 -6.51
CA VAL A 873 -23.06 -23.37 -5.71
C VAL A 873 -24.56 -23.38 -6.01
N ALA A 874 -25.14 -22.20 -6.24
CA ALA A 874 -26.53 -22.04 -6.65
C ALA A 874 -26.79 -22.36 -8.14
N GLY A 875 -25.78 -22.82 -8.89
CA GLY A 875 -25.88 -23.19 -10.30
C GLY A 875 -25.72 -22.05 -11.31
N PHE A 876 -25.50 -20.82 -10.82
CA PHE A 876 -25.36 -19.63 -11.64
C PHE A 876 -23.89 -19.31 -12.00
N ASP A 877 -23.74 -18.36 -12.92
CA ASP A 877 -22.48 -17.78 -13.35
C ASP A 877 -22.41 -16.29 -12.96
N GLN A 878 -21.18 -15.80 -12.77
CA GLN A 878 -20.89 -14.40 -12.48
C GLN A 878 -20.35 -13.69 -13.73
N VAL A 879 -20.73 -12.43 -13.92
CA VAL A 879 -20.24 -11.56 -15.00
C VAL A 879 -19.69 -10.27 -14.39
N PHE A 880 -18.64 -9.71 -15.00
CA PHE A 880 -18.11 -8.41 -14.61
C PHE A 880 -18.35 -7.40 -15.73
N VAL A 881 -18.83 -6.20 -15.39
CA VAL A 881 -19.17 -5.16 -16.37
C VAL A 881 -18.21 -3.98 -16.30
N ASN A 882 -17.82 -3.48 -17.46
CA ASN A 882 -17.06 -2.24 -17.61
C ASN A 882 -17.96 -1.01 -17.41
N PRO A 883 -17.40 0.16 -17.05
CA PRO A 883 -18.12 1.42 -17.18
C PRO A 883 -18.47 1.69 -18.67
N VAL A 884 -19.50 2.50 -18.93
CA VAL A 884 -20.05 2.78 -20.28
C VAL A 884 -18.99 3.27 -21.27
N GLU A 885 -17.93 3.92 -20.79
CA GLU A 885 -16.72 4.19 -21.55
C GLU A 885 -15.62 3.18 -21.17
N PRO A 886 -15.43 2.07 -21.92
CA PRO A 886 -14.44 1.07 -21.57
C PRO A 886 -13.02 1.68 -21.66
N PRO A 887 -12.10 1.33 -20.74
CA PRO A 887 -10.76 1.92 -20.68
C PRO A 887 -9.92 1.72 -21.95
N THR A 888 -10.30 0.78 -22.83
CA THR A 888 -9.56 0.43 -24.05
C THR A 888 -10.24 0.83 -25.37
N GLY A 889 -11.56 1.09 -25.41
CA GLY A 889 -12.29 1.40 -26.65
C GLY A 889 -12.42 0.23 -27.64
N GLU A 890 -12.10 -1.00 -27.22
CA GLU A 890 -12.00 -2.19 -28.10
C GLU A 890 -13.09 -3.25 -27.86
N THR A 891 -14.04 -3.03 -26.95
CA THR A 891 -15.11 -4.02 -26.67
C THR A 891 -16.40 -3.60 -27.35
N THR A 892 -16.82 -4.33 -28.39
CA THR A 892 -18.16 -4.22 -28.96
C THR A 892 -19.19 -4.42 -27.84
N PRO A 893 -20.15 -3.49 -27.63
CA PRO A 893 -21.22 -3.69 -26.66
C PRO A 893 -22.01 -4.95 -26.96
N LEU A 894 -22.26 -5.77 -25.93
CA LEU A 894 -22.89 -7.08 -26.08
C LEU A 894 -24.31 -7.07 -25.52
N THR A 895 -25.21 -7.75 -26.21
CA THR A 895 -26.55 -8.06 -25.71
C THR A 895 -26.48 -9.14 -24.61
N PRO A 896 -27.50 -9.23 -23.72
CA PRO A 896 -27.57 -10.29 -22.70
C PRO A 896 -27.37 -11.72 -23.26
N ALA A 897 -27.99 -12.02 -24.40
CA ALA A 897 -27.88 -13.32 -25.05
C ALA A 897 -26.46 -13.63 -25.56
N GLU A 898 -25.72 -12.62 -26.02
CA GLU A 898 -24.32 -12.78 -26.43
C GLU A 898 -23.40 -13.01 -25.24
N VAL A 899 -23.62 -12.28 -24.14
CA VAL A 899 -22.90 -12.49 -22.87
C VAL A 899 -23.11 -13.92 -22.36
N GLU A 900 -24.36 -14.39 -22.33
CA GLU A 900 -24.66 -15.77 -21.90
C GLU A 900 -23.98 -16.80 -22.80
N ARG A 901 -23.99 -16.60 -24.12
CA ARG A 901 -23.31 -17.48 -25.09
C ARG A 901 -21.81 -17.56 -24.84
N ILE A 902 -21.15 -16.44 -24.53
CA ILE A 902 -19.72 -16.39 -24.21
C ILE A 902 -19.44 -17.14 -22.91
N VAL A 903 -20.26 -16.94 -21.88
CA VAL A 903 -20.12 -17.63 -20.59
C VAL A 903 -20.32 -19.15 -20.76
N ARG A 904 -21.31 -19.58 -21.54
CA ARG A 904 -21.55 -21.00 -21.88
C ARG A 904 -20.35 -21.62 -22.63
N ARG A 905 -19.79 -20.94 -23.64
CA ARG A 905 -18.63 -21.43 -24.42
C ARG A 905 -17.36 -21.60 -23.58
N ARG A 906 -17.12 -20.74 -22.58
CA ARG A 906 -15.97 -20.86 -21.68
C ARG A 906 -16.01 -22.12 -20.81
N ARG A 907 -17.19 -22.69 -20.56
CA ARG A 907 -17.35 -23.99 -19.87
C ARG A 907 -17.12 -25.18 -20.80
N GLY A 908 -17.51 -25.09 -22.09
CA GLY A 908 -17.39 -26.19 -23.07
C GLY A 908 -15.94 -26.62 -23.40
N PHE A 909 -14.95 -25.75 -23.16
CA PHE A 909 -13.52 -26.07 -23.30
C PHE A 909 -12.90 -26.77 -22.08
N ARG A 910 -13.70 -27.13 -21.05
CA ARG A 910 -13.19 -27.56 -19.73
C ARG A 910 -13.73 -28.91 -19.23
N HIS A 911 -14.36 -29.71 -20.09
CA HIS A 911 -14.96 -31.00 -19.71
C HIS A 911 -14.52 -32.22 -20.53
N ASP A 912 -13.34 -32.19 -21.15
CA ASP A 912 -12.61 -33.41 -21.53
C ASP A 912 -11.23 -33.38 -20.86
N GLY A 913 -11.05 -34.24 -19.86
CA GLY A 913 -9.83 -34.35 -19.05
C GLY A 913 -10.08 -35.00 -17.70
#